data_AF-A0A8C6HRY9-F1
#
_entry.id   AF-A0A8C6HRY9-F1
#
_cell.length_a   1.000
_cell.length_b   1.000
_cell.length_c   1.000
_cell.angle_alpha   90.00
_cell.angle_beta   90.00
_cell.angle_gamma   90.00
#
_symmetry.space_group_name_H-M   'P 1'
#
loop_
_entity.id
_entity.type
_entity.pdbx_description
1 polymer ?
#
loop_
_entity_poly.entity_id
_entity_poly.type
_entity_poly.pdbx_seq_one_letter_code
_entity_poly.pdbx_strand_id
1 'polypeptide(L)'
;MELCPGVSPVGLLLLLLLGQGPSQIHGSSGENTLAWQSQQVFWTLKNFPFPCKPKKLELSVLSESVHSLRPSDIKLVAAIGNPEIPLAPGSGTINMEKPQSIKNQPQDVCMGIMTVLSDIIRHFSPSVLMPTCSPGKGTAVHTTAEDLWIQAKELVRHLKDNPQLDFEKDWKLITVFFSNTSQCHLCPSAQQKSHLVRHMEMLWGVLDYLHHEVPRAFVNLVDLSEVLAMALQHQETGFSPAPEDCKCTETTTLSKAVMQWSYQEAWEDLLASSKFNKHETFAVVFQPFFDEIEPPLKRSSPQDPTTLALRIWNSMMEPVGQKDGLLNAAERKTMKCPSEESPYLFTYKNSNYQARRLKPITKLQMKEGSEFTCPDKNPSNSIPTTVHSLRPADIKIIGALGDSLTAGNGAGSSPWNILDVLTEYRGLSWSVGGDETIKTVTTLPNILREFNPSLKGFSVGTGKESTSRASFNQAVAGAKSGDLADQARKLVNRMKEDKKVNFQEDWKIITVFIGGNDLCASCSNSIRFSPQNFIDNIKNALDILHAEVPRAFVNMVMVMEITPLRELFNEPTVACPRNILSRLCPCVLGLDDNSEELSSLIQRNREYQKKTEELIDSGRYDTRDSFTVVVQPLFENVSMPRTPEGVPDSSFFAPDCFHFNAKTHARSAIALWKNMLEPVGHKTRQNNFEIKAPIVCPNQASPFLSTTKNSNLGDGTWMVCEERAPSASPPTSVHTLRPADIQVVAALGDSLTAGNGISSQEGNLTDVSTQYRGLSYR
;
A
#
# COMPACT_ATOMS: atom_id res chain seq x y z
N MET A 1 -66.70 40.36 36.32
CA MET A 1 -65.56 39.80 37.10
C MET A 1 -64.52 39.29 36.10
N GLU A 2 -63.81 40.12 35.32
CA GLU A 2 -63.13 41.41 35.61
C GLU A 2 -61.94 41.24 36.57
N LEU A 3 -60.73 41.76 36.31
CA LEU A 3 -60.24 42.60 35.19
C LEU A 3 -58.71 42.40 34.97
N CYS A 4 -58.20 42.74 33.77
CA CYS A 4 -56.76 42.88 33.41
C CYS A 4 -56.34 44.38 33.44
N PRO A 5 -55.10 44.84 33.09
CA PRO A 5 -53.80 44.21 32.79
C PRO A 5 -52.72 44.69 33.84
N GLY A 6 -51.37 44.74 33.68
CA GLY A 6 -50.36 44.31 32.69
C GLY A 6 -49.21 45.33 32.48
N VAL A 7 -48.30 45.08 31.50
CA VAL A 7 -47.26 46.00 30.96
C VAL A 7 -45.97 46.23 31.81
N SER A 8 -44.92 46.76 31.17
CA SER A 8 -43.50 46.97 31.57
C SER A 8 -42.88 48.04 30.62
N PRO A 9 -41.57 48.41 30.55
CA PRO A 9 -40.35 47.87 31.19
C PRO A 9 -39.29 48.94 31.66
N VAL A 10 -38.04 48.51 31.90
CA VAL A 10 -36.75 49.27 31.86
C VAL A 10 -36.45 50.31 32.97
N GLY A 11 -35.21 50.29 33.50
CA GLY A 11 -34.61 51.41 34.26
C GLY A 11 -33.24 51.05 34.87
N LEU A 12 -32.17 51.79 34.55
CA LEU A 12 -30.78 51.46 34.91
C LEU A 12 -30.14 52.53 35.83
N LEU A 13 -29.20 52.07 36.68
CA LEU A 13 -27.97 52.76 37.14
C LEU A 13 -27.95 53.73 38.37
N LEU A 14 -26.76 53.77 39.01
CA LEU A 14 -26.19 54.71 40.02
C LEU A 14 -26.80 54.78 41.45
N LEU A 15 -26.07 55.05 42.55
CA LEU A 15 -24.68 54.72 43.00
C LEU A 15 -24.42 55.30 44.45
N LEU A 16 -23.30 54.92 45.10
CA LEU A 16 -22.75 55.40 46.40
C LEU A 16 -23.57 54.98 47.65
N LEU A 17 -23.09 54.95 48.92
CA LEU A 17 -21.79 54.80 49.64
C LEU A 17 -22.15 54.39 51.11
N LEU A 18 -21.31 54.04 52.10
CA LEU A 18 -19.85 53.97 52.39
C LEU A 18 -19.58 52.63 53.16
N GLY A 19 -18.37 52.08 53.35
CA GLY A 19 -17.33 52.45 54.34
C GLY A 19 -17.40 51.56 55.61
N GLN A 20 -16.33 51.02 56.22
CA GLN A 20 -14.86 51.05 56.02
C GLN A 20 -14.22 49.70 56.50
N GLY A 21 -12.93 49.46 56.23
CA GLY A 21 -12.12 48.36 56.84
C GLY A 21 -11.17 48.89 57.94
N PRO A 22 -9.97 48.30 58.22
CA PRO A 22 -9.35 47.04 57.73
C PRO A 22 -8.66 46.18 58.86
N SER A 23 -7.98 45.07 58.52
CA SER A 23 -6.75 44.53 59.20
C SER A 23 -6.18 43.24 58.56
N GLN A 24 -4.87 42.98 58.72
CA GLN A 24 -4.17 41.72 58.38
C GLN A 24 -3.20 41.32 59.50
N ILE A 25 -3.09 40.02 59.84
CA ILE A 25 -1.91 39.36 60.44
C ILE A 25 -1.80 37.93 59.85
N HIS A 26 -0.59 37.37 59.74
CA HIS A 26 -0.29 36.05 59.16
C HIS A 26 -0.63 34.84 60.05
N GLY A 27 -0.86 33.69 59.40
CA GLY A 27 -0.72 32.33 59.95
C GLY A 27 -0.62 31.32 58.78
N SER A 28 0.31 30.35 58.83
CA SER A 28 0.65 29.52 57.66
C SER A 28 0.28 28.04 57.80
N SER A 29 -0.60 27.58 56.90
CA SER A 29 -0.72 26.21 56.39
C SER A 29 -1.24 26.34 54.94
N GLY A 30 -1.01 25.43 54.01
CA GLY A 30 -0.70 24.01 54.11
C GLY A 30 -1.42 23.21 53.00
N GLU A 31 -2.41 23.84 52.36
CA GLU A 31 -3.25 23.28 51.28
C GLU A 31 -3.27 24.24 50.08
N ASN A 32 -2.93 23.76 48.87
CA ASN A 32 -3.35 24.37 47.59
C ASN A 32 -2.95 23.58 46.31
N THR A 33 -2.10 22.56 46.38
CA THR A 33 -1.68 21.77 45.20
C THR A 33 -2.83 20.93 44.60
N LEU A 34 -3.66 20.31 45.43
CA LEU A 34 -4.81 19.49 45.00
C LEU A 34 -5.87 20.29 44.22
N ALA A 35 -6.12 21.54 44.63
CA ALA A 35 -7.12 22.41 44.00
C ALA A 35 -6.72 22.80 42.56
N TRP A 36 -5.43 23.08 42.34
CA TRP A 36 -4.91 23.45 41.02
C TRP A 36 -4.96 22.29 40.02
N GLN A 37 -4.58 21.07 40.43
CA GLN A 37 -4.71 19.89 39.58
C GLN A 37 -6.18 19.62 39.24
N SER A 38 -7.08 19.70 40.23
CA SER A 38 -8.53 19.51 40.02
C SER A 38 -9.14 20.54 39.04
N GLN A 39 -8.64 21.79 39.05
CA GLN A 39 -9.10 22.80 38.09
C GLN A 39 -8.53 22.61 36.68
N GLN A 40 -7.28 22.17 36.52
CA GLN A 40 -6.74 21.83 35.19
C GLN A 40 -7.45 20.62 34.56
N VAL A 41 -7.75 19.58 35.34
CA VAL A 41 -8.48 18.38 34.88
C VAL A 41 -9.88 18.72 34.34
N PHE A 42 -10.53 19.78 34.84
CA PHE A 42 -11.83 20.21 34.34
C PHE A 42 -11.80 20.99 33.01
N TRP A 43 -10.62 21.39 32.50
CA TRP A 43 -10.51 22.16 31.24
C TRP A 43 -10.38 21.30 29.99
N THR A 44 -9.75 20.13 30.06
CA THR A 44 -9.52 19.24 28.90
C THR A 44 -10.81 18.60 28.36
N LEU A 45 -11.75 18.25 29.23
CA LEU A 45 -12.97 17.50 28.86
C LEU A 45 -14.08 18.32 28.21
N LYS A 46 -14.03 19.66 28.24
CA LYS A 46 -15.17 20.52 27.90
C LYS A 46 -15.60 20.47 26.42
N ASN A 47 -14.74 19.95 25.55
CA ASN A 47 -14.97 19.86 24.10
C ASN A 47 -15.13 18.41 23.60
N PHE A 48 -15.18 17.39 24.48
CA PHE A 48 -15.25 16.00 24.05
C PHE A 48 -16.70 15.49 23.97
N PRO A 49 -17.26 15.23 22.77
CA PRO A 49 -18.55 14.59 22.66
C PRO A 49 -18.42 13.11 23.04
N PHE A 50 -19.14 12.67 24.06
CA PHE A 50 -19.31 11.25 24.37
C PHE A 50 -20.53 10.72 23.59
N PRO A 51 -20.36 10.02 22.44
CA PRO A 51 -21.49 9.54 21.64
C PRO A 51 -22.21 8.36 22.32
N CYS A 52 -21.50 7.63 23.17
CA CYS A 52 -22.02 6.46 23.86
C CYS A 52 -23.07 6.88 24.87
N LYS A 53 -24.33 6.52 24.62
CA LYS A 53 -25.40 6.59 25.63
C LYS A 53 -25.33 5.32 26.47
N PRO A 54 -24.87 5.36 27.75
CA PRO A 54 -25.02 4.22 28.63
C PRO A 54 -26.52 4.01 28.86
N LYS A 55 -27.10 3.02 28.16
CA LYS A 55 -28.37 2.43 28.59
C LYS A 55 -28.17 1.95 30.03
N LYS A 56 -29.21 2.07 30.88
CA LYS A 56 -29.31 1.27 32.10
C LYS A 56 -29.40 -0.21 31.69
N LEU A 57 -28.26 -0.87 31.50
CA LEU A 57 -28.19 -2.32 31.56
C LEU A 57 -28.29 -2.66 33.05
N GLU A 58 -29.52 -2.95 33.50
CA GLU A 58 -29.79 -3.47 34.84
C GLU A 58 -29.35 -4.95 34.90
N LEU A 59 -28.03 -5.17 34.76
CA LEU A 59 -27.35 -6.44 34.87
C LEU A 59 -26.56 -6.48 36.18
N SER A 60 -27.19 -6.99 37.23
CA SER A 60 -26.64 -7.16 38.58
C SER A 60 -25.50 -8.18 38.68
N VAL A 61 -25.17 -8.86 37.59
CA VAL A 61 -24.08 -9.84 37.51
C VAL A 61 -22.82 -9.15 36.99
N LEU A 62 -21.78 -9.09 37.81
CA LEU A 62 -20.42 -8.67 37.43
C LEU A 62 -19.78 -9.70 36.50
N SER A 63 -18.90 -9.28 35.60
CA SER A 63 -18.16 -10.23 34.75
C SER A 63 -17.30 -11.19 35.58
N GLU A 64 -17.51 -12.50 35.40
CA GLU A 64 -16.68 -13.56 35.99
C GLU A 64 -15.46 -13.88 35.11
N SER A 65 -15.52 -13.57 33.81
CA SER A 65 -14.45 -13.81 32.84
C SER A 65 -13.93 -12.50 32.22
N VAL A 66 -12.62 -12.43 32.03
CA VAL A 66 -11.90 -11.37 31.30
C VAL A 66 -12.36 -11.31 29.83
N HIS A 67 -12.85 -12.42 29.29
CA HIS A 67 -13.35 -12.53 27.93
C HIS A 67 -14.80 -12.06 27.78
N SER A 68 -15.50 -11.77 28.88
CA SER A 68 -16.80 -11.08 28.90
C SER A 68 -16.71 -9.68 29.52
N LEU A 69 -15.51 -9.20 29.85
CA LEU A 69 -15.28 -8.00 30.67
C LEU A 69 -15.83 -6.75 30.00
N ARG A 70 -16.83 -6.11 30.61
CA ARG A 70 -17.43 -4.86 30.13
C ARG A 70 -16.71 -3.66 30.74
N PRO A 71 -16.69 -2.49 30.10
CA PRO A 71 -16.17 -1.26 30.70
C PRO A 71 -16.77 -0.92 32.08
N SER A 72 -18.05 -1.27 32.31
CA SER A 72 -18.73 -1.05 33.59
C SER A 72 -18.20 -1.91 34.74
N ASP A 73 -17.49 -3.00 34.47
CA ASP A 73 -16.94 -3.92 35.48
C ASP A 73 -15.56 -3.47 35.99
N ILE A 74 -14.88 -2.57 35.28
CA ILE A 74 -13.52 -2.12 35.60
C ILE A 74 -13.54 -1.17 36.80
N LYS A 75 -12.61 -1.38 37.73
CA LYS A 75 -12.49 -0.60 38.97
C LYS A 75 -11.28 0.36 38.98
N LEU A 76 -10.19 -0.01 38.32
CA LEU A 76 -8.95 0.76 38.33
C LEU A 76 -8.24 0.67 36.96
N VAL A 77 -7.66 1.80 36.54
CA VAL A 77 -6.74 1.88 35.40
C VAL A 77 -5.32 2.09 35.93
N ALA A 78 -4.35 1.35 35.42
CA ALA A 78 -2.95 1.48 35.80
C ALA A 78 -1.98 1.27 34.63
N ALA A 79 -0.74 1.75 34.78
CA ALA A 79 0.30 1.54 33.78
C ALA A 79 1.72 1.40 34.35
N ILE A 80 2.55 0.71 33.55
CA ILE A 80 4.01 0.66 33.64
C ILE A 80 4.60 0.98 32.26
N GLY A 81 5.86 1.41 32.23
CA GLY A 81 6.55 1.86 31.04
C GLY A 81 6.56 3.39 30.87
N ASN A 82 7.52 3.89 30.09
CA ASN A 82 7.60 5.31 29.74
C ASN A 82 6.95 5.57 28.36
N PRO A 83 5.88 6.39 28.28
CA PRO A 83 5.25 6.76 27.02
C PRO A 83 5.83 8.04 26.37
N GLU A 84 6.87 8.67 26.93
CA GLU A 84 7.49 9.86 26.33
C GLU A 84 8.25 9.57 25.03
N ILE A 85 8.17 10.55 24.12
CA ILE A 85 8.90 10.62 22.85
C ILE A 85 9.77 11.89 22.88
N PRO A 86 11.06 11.85 22.51
CA PRO A 86 11.94 13.00 22.63
C PRO A 86 11.49 14.16 21.75
N LEU A 87 11.49 15.36 22.32
CA LEU A 87 11.22 16.61 21.61
C LEU A 87 12.38 16.94 20.65
N ALA A 88 12.04 17.29 19.41
CA ALA A 88 13.01 17.74 18.41
C ALA A 88 13.69 19.06 18.86
N PRO A 89 15.04 19.18 18.82
CA PRO A 89 15.71 20.40 19.27
C PRO A 89 15.57 21.57 18.28
N GLY A 90 14.57 22.43 18.52
CA GLY A 90 14.56 23.82 18.04
C GLY A 90 14.09 24.05 16.60
N SER A 91 12.83 24.47 16.47
CA SER A 91 12.34 25.23 15.31
C SER A 91 11.82 26.58 15.78
N GLY A 92 12.72 27.56 15.92
CA GLY A 92 12.36 28.93 16.30
C GLY A 92 13.55 29.73 16.84
N THR A 93 13.89 30.83 16.17
CA THR A 93 14.81 31.85 16.69
C THR A 93 14.14 32.63 17.81
N ILE A 94 14.34 32.20 19.05
CA ILE A 94 13.84 32.89 20.24
C ILE A 94 14.81 34.02 20.61
N ASN A 95 14.33 35.26 20.58
CA ASN A 95 15.03 36.39 21.21
C ASN A 95 15.17 36.13 22.71
N MET A 96 16.37 36.34 23.26
CA MET A 96 16.67 36.02 24.66
C MET A 96 15.96 36.96 25.65
N GLU A 97 14.80 36.56 26.16
CA GLU A 97 14.31 37.07 27.46
C GLU A 97 13.47 36.02 28.22
N LYS A 98 13.96 35.63 29.41
CA LYS A 98 13.34 34.75 30.44
C LYS A 98 12.94 33.32 30.01
N PRO A 99 13.71 32.27 30.40
CA PRO A 99 13.31 30.88 30.20
C PRO A 99 12.29 30.42 31.28
N GLN A 100 11.03 30.18 30.88
CA GLN A 100 10.12 29.34 31.66
C GLN A 100 10.29 27.86 31.25
N SER A 101 11.03 27.11 32.06
CA SER A 101 11.34 25.70 31.83
C SER A 101 10.15 24.79 32.16
N ILE A 102 9.22 24.60 31.22
CA ILE A 102 8.28 23.48 31.27
C ILE A 102 9.00 22.23 30.77
N LYS A 103 9.61 21.49 31.70
CA LYS A 103 9.93 20.07 31.52
C LYS A 103 8.76 19.28 32.08
N ASN A 104 7.94 18.71 31.20
CA ASN A 104 7.07 17.60 31.60
C ASN A 104 7.97 16.42 32.03
N GLN A 105 7.47 15.58 32.93
CA GLN A 105 8.13 14.34 33.33
C GLN A 105 7.43 13.13 32.71
N PRO A 106 8.11 11.98 32.57
CA PRO A 106 7.51 10.70 32.15
C PRO A 106 6.21 10.35 32.88
N GLN A 107 6.14 10.71 34.16
CA GLN A 107 4.97 10.52 35.01
C GLN A 107 3.76 11.35 34.57
N ASP A 108 3.96 12.60 34.13
CA ASP A 108 2.89 13.51 33.72
C ASP A 108 2.20 13.01 32.43
N VAL A 109 3.00 12.53 31.46
CA VAL A 109 2.47 11.99 30.20
C VAL A 109 1.72 10.68 30.45
N CYS A 110 2.30 9.76 31.23
CA CYS A 110 1.62 8.51 31.62
C CYS A 110 0.29 8.78 32.35
N MET A 111 0.31 9.67 33.35
CA MET A 111 -0.88 10.03 34.11
C MET A 111 -1.92 10.73 33.23
N GLY A 112 -1.52 11.55 32.25
CA GLY A 112 -2.43 12.13 31.25
C GLY A 112 -3.19 11.07 30.45
N ILE A 113 -2.48 10.10 29.88
CA ILE A 113 -3.08 9.02 29.07
C ILE A 113 -4.03 8.17 29.94
N MET A 114 -3.58 7.77 31.13
CA MET A 114 -4.39 6.94 32.03
C MET A 114 -5.58 7.71 32.63
N THR A 115 -5.50 9.03 32.77
CA THR A 115 -6.66 9.86 33.18
C THR A 115 -7.73 9.88 32.11
N VAL A 116 -7.36 10.07 30.84
CA VAL A 116 -8.34 10.04 29.73
C VAL A 116 -9.00 8.66 29.61
N LEU A 117 -8.24 7.56 29.71
CA LEU A 117 -8.81 6.21 29.77
C LEU A 117 -9.73 6.03 31.00
N SER A 118 -9.32 6.53 32.16
CA SER A 118 -10.10 6.45 33.40
C SER A 118 -11.41 7.21 33.30
N ASP A 119 -11.43 8.41 32.71
CA ASP A 119 -12.66 9.19 32.51
C ASP A 119 -13.59 8.57 31.46
N ILE A 120 -13.03 7.99 30.40
CA ILE A 120 -13.80 7.20 29.43
C ILE A 120 -14.50 6.01 30.11
N ILE A 121 -13.80 5.27 30.97
CA ILE A 121 -14.39 4.15 31.71
C ILE A 121 -15.37 4.66 32.78
N ARG A 122 -15.11 5.82 33.40
CA ARG A 122 -15.97 6.43 34.42
C ARG A 122 -17.36 6.82 33.91
N HIS A 123 -17.51 7.04 32.60
CA HIS A 123 -18.80 7.20 31.91
C HIS A 123 -19.67 5.92 31.95
N PHE A 124 -19.06 4.74 32.09
CA PHE A 124 -19.73 3.44 32.24
C PHE A 124 -19.75 2.95 33.70
N SER A 125 -18.73 3.28 34.51
CA SER A 125 -18.62 2.95 35.93
C SER A 125 -18.22 4.19 36.74
N PRO A 126 -19.17 4.94 37.31
CA PRO A 126 -18.88 6.13 38.13
C PRO A 126 -18.02 5.87 39.38
N SER A 127 -17.74 4.60 39.72
CA SER A 127 -16.96 4.18 40.90
C SER A 127 -15.48 3.87 40.62
N VAL A 128 -15.00 4.09 39.39
CA VAL A 128 -13.59 3.91 39.00
C VAL A 128 -12.68 4.77 39.89
N LEU A 129 -11.62 4.14 40.40
CA LEU A 129 -10.59 4.77 41.22
C LEU A 129 -9.62 5.61 40.37
N MET A 130 -8.93 6.56 41.00
CA MET A 130 -7.92 7.37 40.33
C MET A 130 -6.83 6.49 39.67
N PRO A 131 -6.40 6.82 38.43
CA PRO A 131 -5.40 6.03 37.71
C PRO A 131 -4.04 6.00 38.43
N THR A 132 -3.27 4.94 38.20
CA THR A 132 -1.93 4.76 38.80
C THR A 132 -0.86 4.44 37.76
N CYS A 133 0.08 5.35 37.53
CA CYS A 133 1.33 5.05 36.83
C CYS A 133 2.45 4.77 37.85
N SER A 134 3.25 3.72 37.60
CA SER A 134 4.48 3.43 38.36
C SER A 134 5.70 3.63 37.46
N PRO A 135 6.17 4.88 37.21
CA PRO A 135 7.34 5.15 36.38
C PRO A 135 8.64 4.73 37.06
N GLY A 136 9.63 4.34 36.25
CA GLY A 136 10.96 3.99 36.72
C GLY A 136 11.70 5.16 37.38
N LYS A 137 12.62 4.86 38.31
CA LYS A 137 13.42 5.87 39.02
C LYS A 137 14.61 6.41 38.19
N GLY A 138 14.67 6.06 36.90
CA GLY A 138 15.72 6.49 35.98
C GLY A 138 15.39 7.82 35.30
N THR A 139 16.39 8.70 35.20
CA THR A 139 16.33 9.93 34.40
C THR A 139 16.54 9.71 32.89
N ALA A 140 16.43 8.46 32.43
CA ALA A 140 16.68 8.05 31.05
C ALA A 140 15.39 8.02 30.22
N VAL A 141 15.47 8.45 28.97
CA VAL A 141 14.34 8.49 28.00
C VAL A 141 14.00 7.08 27.46
N HIS A 142 14.47 6.02 28.11
CA HIS A 142 14.44 4.65 27.63
C HIS A 142 14.14 3.68 28.77
N THR A 143 12.96 3.03 28.73
CA THR A 143 12.65 1.93 29.66
C THR A 143 13.36 0.66 29.19
N THR A 144 14.25 0.11 30.01
CA THR A 144 14.77 -1.25 29.78
C THR A 144 13.75 -2.27 30.28
N ALA A 145 13.83 -3.52 29.81
CA ALA A 145 12.97 -4.58 30.34
C ALA A 145 13.27 -4.91 31.84
N GLU A 146 14.47 -4.57 32.34
CA GLU A 146 14.79 -4.64 33.77
C GLU A 146 14.08 -3.54 34.58
N ASP A 147 13.95 -2.33 34.02
CA ASP A 147 13.18 -1.23 34.62
C ASP A 147 11.67 -1.56 34.61
N LEU A 148 11.13 -2.10 33.51
CA LEU A 148 9.75 -2.61 33.45
C LEU A 148 9.47 -3.69 34.51
N TRP A 149 10.45 -4.57 34.79
CA TRP A 149 10.35 -5.60 35.83
C TRP A 149 10.32 -5.00 37.26
N ILE A 150 11.04 -3.91 37.50
CA ILE A 150 10.98 -3.16 38.76
C ILE A 150 9.62 -2.43 38.89
N GLN A 151 9.18 -1.77 37.82
CA GLN A 151 7.90 -1.05 37.78
C GLN A 151 6.71 -1.99 37.97
N ALA A 152 6.73 -3.21 37.40
CA ALA A 152 5.70 -4.22 37.62
C ALA A 152 5.61 -4.63 39.10
N LYS A 153 6.75 -4.75 39.81
CA LYS A 153 6.78 -5.04 41.25
C LYS A 153 6.25 -3.88 42.10
N GLU A 154 6.63 -2.64 41.75
CA GLU A 154 6.14 -1.43 42.40
C GLU A 154 4.61 -1.26 42.18
N LEU A 155 4.11 -1.52 40.97
CA LEU A 155 2.67 -1.54 40.69
C LEU A 155 1.95 -2.62 41.49
N VAL A 156 2.41 -3.88 41.49
CA VAL A 156 1.79 -4.96 42.29
C VAL A 156 1.71 -4.59 43.77
N ARG A 157 2.77 -3.96 44.32
CA ARG A 157 2.74 -3.45 45.70
C ARG A 157 1.68 -2.35 45.86
N HIS A 158 1.66 -1.33 44.99
CA HIS A 158 0.64 -0.27 45.05
C HIS A 158 -0.79 -0.77 44.89
N LEU A 159 -1.03 -1.84 44.12
CA LEU A 159 -2.34 -2.47 43.99
C LEU A 159 -2.75 -3.20 45.27
N LYS A 160 -1.82 -3.90 45.95
CA LYS A 160 -2.07 -4.61 47.21
C LYS A 160 -2.21 -3.66 48.42
N ASP A 161 -1.50 -2.53 48.40
CA ASP A 161 -1.51 -1.51 49.45
C ASP A 161 -2.72 -0.54 49.36
N ASN A 162 -3.55 -0.61 48.30
CA ASN A 162 -4.63 0.35 48.06
C ASN A 162 -5.92 0.00 48.84
N PRO A 163 -6.33 0.79 49.85
CA PRO A 163 -7.49 0.47 50.70
C PRO A 163 -8.86 0.69 50.02
N GLN A 164 -8.90 1.19 48.78
CA GLN A 164 -10.13 1.41 48.01
C GLN A 164 -10.40 0.32 46.94
N LEU A 165 -9.51 -0.67 46.83
CA LEU A 165 -9.55 -1.75 45.84
C LEU A 165 -9.65 -3.11 46.56
N ASP A 166 -10.64 -3.93 46.20
CA ASP A 166 -10.62 -5.36 46.54
C ASP A 166 -9.61 -6.05 45.61
N PHE A 167 -8.37 -6.19 46.09
CA PHE A 167 -7.27 -6.71 45.28
C PHE A 167 -7.56 -8.08 44.66
N GLU A 168 -8.43 -8.90 45.25
CA GLU A 168 -8.79 -10.22 44.69
C GLU A 168 -9.99 -10.15 43.73
N LYS A 169 -11.00 -9.32 44.00
CA LYS A 169 -12.29 -9.36 43.28
C LYS A 169 -12.49 -8.29 42.22
N ASP A 170 -11.89 -7.11 42.38
CA ASP A 170 -12.09 -5.99 41.45
C ASP A 170 -11.30 -6.18 40.14
N TRP A 171 -11.84 -5.70 39.02
CA TRP A 171 -11.15 -5.77 37.73
C TRP A 171 -10.20 -4.58 37.50
N LYS A 172 -8.97 -4.87 37.07
CA LYS A 172 -7.92 -3.90 36.75
C LYS A 172 -7.68 -3.87 35.24
N LEU A 173 -7.62 -2.67 34.67
CA LEU A 173 -7.06 -2.45 33.33
C LEU A 173 -5.61 -1.99 33.47
N ILE A 174 -4.65 -2.81 33.03
CA ILE A 174 -3.22 -2.51 33.12
C ILE A 174 -2.68 -2.26 31.71
N THR A 175 -1.92 -1.19 31.53
CA THR A 175 -1.23 -0.89 30.26
C THR A 175 0.29 -1.01 30.44
N VAL A 176 0.92 -1.88 29.66
CA VAL A 176 2.36 -2.07 29.59
C VAL A 176 2.86 -1.36 28.34
N PHE A 177 3.39 -0.15 28.52
CA PHE A 177 4.11 0.55 27.46
C PHE A 177 5.52 0.00 27.37
N PHE A 178 6.00 -0.27 26.15
CA PHE A 178 7.38 -0.63 25.92
C PHE A 178 7.86 -0.08 24.58
N SER A 179 9.17 -0.05 24.38
CA SER A 179 9.76 0.35 23.10
C SER A 179 11.06 -0.38 22.84
N ASN A 180 11.28 -0.75 21.59
CA ASN A 180 12.53 -1.32 21.11
C ASN A 180 13.41 -0.21 20.53
N THR A 181 14.19 0.42 21.40
CA THR A 181 15.15 1.48 21.03
C THR A 181 16.17 1.04 19.97
N SER A 182 16.39 -0.27 19.81
CA SER A 182 17.19 -0.80 18.71
C SER A 182 16.36 -0.88 17.42
N GLN A 183 16.70 -0.06 16.42
CA GLN A 183 16.10 -0.13 15.07
C GLN A 183 16.34 -1.49 14.36
N CYS A 184 17.19 -2.35 14.95
CA CYS A 184 17.46 -3.72 14.53
C CYS A 184 16.22 -4.55 14.17
N HIS A 185 15.07 -4.32 14.82
CA HIS A 185 13.84 -5.06 14.53
C HIS A 185 13.24 -4.76 13.15
N LEU A 186 13.57 -3.61 12.54
CA LEU A 186 13.18 -3.24 11.18
C LEU A 186 14.10 -3.83 10.10
N CYS A 187 15.09 -4.64 10.48
CA CYS A 187 16.17 -5.08 9.61
C CYS A 187 16.19 -6.62 9.44
N PRO A 188 16.24 -7.16 8.21
CA PRO A 188 15.93 -8.57 7.95
C PRO A 188 17.06 -9.59 8.24
N SER A 189 18.15 -9.22 8.94
CA SER A 189 19.31 -10.12 9.10
C SER A 189 19.15 -11.16 10.22
N ALA A 190 19.87 -12.29 10.09
CA ALA A 190 19.80 -13.39 11.05
C ALA A 190 20.31 -13.02 12.46
N GLN A 191 21.33 -12.17 12.59
CA GLN A 191 21.83 -11.73 13.91
C GLN A 191 20.85 -10.78 14.62
N GLN A 192 20.06 -10.01 13.87
CA GLN A 192 19.06 -9.10 14.45
C GLN A 192 17.85 -9.88 14.99
N LYS A 193 17.51 -11.05 14.42
CA LYS A 193 16.48 -11.94 14.95
C LYS A 193 16.76 -12.39 16.39
N SER A 194 18.02 -12.67 16.76
CA SER A 194 18.37 -13.02 18.15
C SER A 194 18.23 -11.87 19.15
N HIS A 195 18.44 -10.61 18.73
CA HIS A 195 18.17 -9.45 19.59
C HIS A 195 16.66 -9.25 19.81
N LEU A 196 15.87 -9.45 18.75
CA LEU A 196 14.40 -9.37 18.78
C LEU A 196 13.82 -10.45 19.71
N VAL A 197 14.22 -11.72 19.55
CA VAL A 197 13.79 -12.83 20.43
C VAL A 197 14.12 -12.54 21.89
N ARG A 198 15.37 -12.12 22.20
CA ARG A 198 15.78 -11.78 23.57
C ARG A 198 14.89 -10.68 24.20
N HIS A 199 14.46 -9.69 23.43
CA HIS A 199 13.56 -8.65 23.95
C HIS A 199 12.15 -9.21 24.24
N MET A 200 11.60 -10.04 23.34
CA MET A 200 10.32 -10.72 23.58
C MET A 200 10.38 -11.63 24.82
N GLU A 201 11.47 -12.38 25.02
CA GLU A 201 11.69 -13.23 26.20
C GLU A 201 11.71 -12.43 27.51
N MET A 202 12.35 -11.25 27.54
CA MET A 202 12.38 -10.41 28.74
C MET A 202 10.99 -9.80 29.06
N LEU A 203 10.28 -9.30 28.05
CA LEU A 203 8.92 -8.78 28.21
C LEU A 203 7.93 -9.88 28.63
N TRP A 204 8.08 -11.09 28.10
CA TRP A 204 7.31 -12.27 28.51
C TRP A 204 7.48 -12.59 30.00
N GLY A 205 8.69 -12.39 30.55
CA GLY A 205 8.93 -12.48 31.99
C GLY A 205 8.06 -11.51 32.79
N VAL A 206 8.01 -10.23 32.40
CA VAL A 206 7.17 -9.20 33.05
C VAL A 206 5.69 -9.59 33.01
N LEU A 207 5.20 -10.08 31.87
CA LEU A 207 3.82 -10.55 31.71
C LEU A 207 3.50 -11.77 32.58
N ASP A 208 4.45 -12.69 32.77
CA ASP A 208 4.25 -13.86 33.62
C ASP A 208 4.19 -13.49 35.12
N TYR A 209 5.00 -12.53 35.55
CA TYR A 209 4.91 -12.00 36.92
C TYR A 209 3.56 -11.30 37.17
N LEU A 210 3.08 -10.49 36.24
CA LEU A 210 1.75 -9.88 36.34
C LEU A 210 0.63 -10.94 36.36
N HIS A 211 0.74 -11.99 35.54
CA HIS A 211 -0.19 -13.13 35.51
C HIS A 211 -0.19 -13.95 36.80
N HIS A 212 0.94 -14.07 37.49
CA HIS A 212 1.04 -14.79 38.77
C HIS A 212 0.52 -13.95 39.95
N GLU A 213 0.81 -12.65 39.96
CA GLU A 213 0.57 -11.78 41.12
C GLU A 213 -0.73 -11.00 41.08
N VAL A 214 -1.32 -10.72 39.89
CA VAL A 214 -2.50 -9.86 39.74
C VAL A 214 -3.73 -10.67 39.30
N PRO A 215 -4.65 -11.03 40.20
CA PRO A 215 -5.92 -11.62 39.82
C PRO A 215 -6.82 -10.55 39.16
N ARG A 216 -7.69 -11.00 38.24
CA ARG A 216 -8.71 -10.17 37.57
C ARG A 216 -8.13 -8.94 36.85
N ALA A 217 -7.29 -9.18 35.84
CA ALA A 217 -6.70 -8.12 35.03
C ALA A 217 -6.88 -8.34 33.52
N PHE A 218 -7.16 -7.24 32.81
CA PHE A 218 -6.98 -7.13 31.37
C PHE A 218 -5.72 -6.31 31.13
N VAL A 219 -4.77 -6.85 30.35
CA VAL A 219 -3.46 -6.23 30.11
C VAL A 219 -3.31 -5.81 28.65
N ASN A 220 -3.24 -4.50 28.41
CA ASN A 220 -2.80 -3.93 27.14
C ASN A 220 -1.28 -4.05 27.04
N LEU A 221 -0.77 -4.63 25.95
CA LEU A 221 0.66 -4.57 25.58
C LEU A 221 0.79 -3.59 24.41
N VAL A 222 1.48 -2.46 24.63
CA VAL A 222 1.55 -1.33 23.69
C VAL A 222 3.01 -1.06 23.29
N ASP A 223 3.32 -1.25 22.01
CA ASP A 223 4.63 -0.92 21.43
C ASP A 223 4.67 0.54 20.96
N LEU A 224 5.68 1.30 21.40
CA LEU A 224 5.89 2.71 21.02
C LEU A 224 7.12 2.93 20.12
N SER A 225 7.71 1.85 19.58
CA SER A 225 8.99 1.88 18.84
C SER A 225 9.05 2.86 17.66
N GLU A 226 7.94 3.02 16.91
CA GLU A 226 7.94 3.91 15.73
C GLU A 226 7.89 5.40 16.08
N VAL A 227 7.08 5.79 17.06
CA VAL A 227 6.89 7.20 17.44
C VAL A 227 8.23 7.80 17.90
N LEU A 228 9.04 6.98 18.58
CA LEU A 228 10.43 7.26 18.94
C LEU A 228 11.36 7.33 17.73
N ALA A 229 11.25 6.41 16.77
CA ALA A 229 12.08 6.39 15.57
C ALA A 229 11.85 7.62 14.67
N MET A 230 10.60 8.09 14.54
CA MET A 230 10.27 9.28 13.74
C MET A 230 10.81 10.57 14.37
N ALA A 231 10.80 10.69 15.71
CA ALA A 231 11.39 11.83 16.40
C ALA A 231 12.90 11.96 16.16
N LEU A 232 13.62 10.83 16.15
CA LEU A 232 15.07 10.79 15.89
C LEU A 232 15.42 11.14 14.43
N GLN A 233 14.55 10.85 13.45
CA GLN A 233 14.79 11.24 12.04
C GLN A 233 14.74 12.77 11.81
N HIS A 234 14.22 13.54 12.76
CA HIS A 234 14.27 15.01 12.72
C HIS A 234 15.57 15.59 13.33
N GLN A 235 16.57 14.74 13.65
CA GLN A 235 17.74 15.11 14.46
C GLN A 235 19.10 15.03 13.73
N GLU A 236 19.14 14.83 12.41
CA GLU A 236 20.38 14.76 11.60
C GLU A 236 21.11 16.11 11.39
N THR A 237 21.27 16.89 12.46
CA THR A 237 22.05 18.15 12.47
C THR A 237 22.91 18.33 13.75
N GLY A 238 23.32 17.24 14.41
CA GLY A 238 24.19 17.32 15.59
C GLY A 238 25.02 16.06 15.87
N PHE A 239 26.32 16.24 16.12
CA PHE A 239 27.20 15.14 16.55
C PHE A 239 26.93 14.75 18.01
N SER A 240 26.53 13.51 18.24
CA SER A 240 26.68 12.79 19.51
C SER A 240 26.72 11.27 19.24
N PRO A 241 27.45 10.47 20.01
CA PRO A 241 27.59 9.04 19.75
C PRO A 241 26.27 8.30 20.00
N ALA A 242 25.78 7.57 19.01
CA ALA A 242 24.56 6.77 19.11
C ALA A 242 24.77 5.48 19.93
N PRO A 243 23.74 4.95 20.61
CA PRO A 243 23.81 3.63 21.24
C PRO A 243 23.87 2.50 20.20
N GLU A 244 24.88 1.63 20.32
CA GLU A 244 25.13 0.40 19.51
C GLU A 244 24.59 0.41 18.06
N ASP A 245 25.40 0.95 17.13
CA ASP A 245 25.11 1.02 15.69
C ASP A 245 24.59 -0.30 15.09
N CYS A 246 23.27 -0.39 14.91
CA CYS A 246 22.68 -1.48 14.15
C CYS A 246 22.87 -1.22 12.65
N LYS A 247 23.98 -1.73 12.09
CA LYS A 247 24.43 -1.53 10.69
C LYS A 247 23.50 -2.19 9.66
N CYS A 248 22.30 -1.64 9.50
CA CYS A 248 21.40 -1.97 8.42
C CYS A 248 21.81 -1.20 7.16
N THR A 249 22.03 -1.91 6.05
CA THR A 249 22.01 -1.28 4.71
C THR A 249 20.64 -0.66 4.46
N GLU A 250 20.59 0.48 3.76
CA GLU A 250 19.39 1.30 3.51
C GLU A 250 18.07 0.49 3.42
N THR A 251 17.25 0.62 4.46
CA THR A 251 15.96 -0.06 4.57
C THR A 251 14.89 0.69 3.78
N THR A 252 14.40 0.09 2.70
CA THR A 252 13.27 0.60 1.91
C THR A 252 11.97 0.67 2.73
N THR A 253 11.01 1.50 2.32
CA THR A 253 9.67 1.60 2.95
C THR A 253 9.00 0.23 3.09
N LEU A 254 9.06 -0.59 2.04
CA LEU A 254 8.57 -1.97 2.04
C LEU A 254 9.25 -2.82 3.13
N SER A 255 10.58 -2.76 3.26
CA SER A 255 11.31 -3.53 4.27
C SER A 255 10.93 -3.14 5.70
N LYS A 256 10.76 -1.84 5.99
CA LYS A 256 10.31 -1.37 7.31
C LYS A 256 8.89 -1.87 7.61
N ALA A 257 7.95 -1.68 6.69
CA ALA A 257 6.55 -2.06 6.86
C ALA A 257 6.36 -3.58 7.03
N VAL A 258 7.04 -4.39 6.20
CA VAL A 258 7.01 -5.86 6.29
C VAL A 258 7.65 -6.36 7.59
N MET A 259 8.80 -5.82 8.00
CA MET A 259 9.46 -6.24 9.24
C MET A 259 8.64 -5.89 10.48
N GLN A 260 8.02 -4.70 10.52
CA GLN A 260 7.15 -4.30 11.62
C GLN A 260 5.88 -5.16 11.71
N TRP A 261 5.21 -5.42 10.57
CA TRP A 261 4.05 -6.34 10.54
C TRP A 261 4.45 -7.74 11.05
N SER A 262 5.57 -8.27 10.57
CA SER A 262 6.08 -9.59 11.00
C SER A 262 6.39 -9.65 12.50
N TYR A 263 6.69 -8.52 13.12
CA TYR A 263 6.92 -8.39 14.55
C TYR A 263 5.61 -8.31 15.36
N GLN A 264 4.58 -7.61 14.87
CA GLN A 264 3.23 -7.69 15.43
C GLN A 264 2.66 -9.10 15.32
N GLU A 265 2.72 -9.71 14.14
CA GLU A 265 2.16 -11.05 13.89
C GLU A 265 2.83 -12.11 14.79
N ALA A 266 4.14 -11.98 15.04
CA ALA A 266 4.86 -12.80 16.03
C ALA A 266 4.40 -12.56 17.49
N TRP A 267 4.09 -11.32 17.89
CA TRP A 267 3.50 -11.04 19.20
C TRP A 267 2.07 -11.59 19.33
N GLU A 268 1.24 -11.43 18.30
CA GLU A 268 -0.13 -11.92 18.32
C GLU A 268 -0.21 -13.45 18.37
N ASP A 269 0.55 -14.18 17.54
CA ASP A 269 0.59 -15.65 17.59
C ASP A 269 1.11 -16.16 18.95
N LEU A 270 2.13 -15.49 19.52
CA LEU A 270 2.69 -15.83 20.83
C LEU A 270 1.67 -15.62 21.96
N LEU A 271 0.93 -14.50 21.96
CA LEU A 271 -0.09 -14.19 22.96
C LEU A 271 -1.37 -15.02 22.77
N ALA A 272 -1.83 -15.25 21.55
CA ALA A 272 -2.99 -16.08 21.25
C ALA A 272 -2.79 -17.54 21.67
N SER A 273 -1.58 -18.08 21.51
CA SER A 273 -1.21 -19.46 21.88
C SER A 273 -0.79 -19.62 23.36
N SER A 274 -0.58 -18.52 24.08
CA SER A 274 -0.07 -18.43 25.45
C SER A 274 -0.90 -19.14 26.53
N LYS A 275 -0.44 -19.08 27.78
CA LYS A 275 -1.28 -19.34 28.97
C LYS A 275 -2.25 -18.19 29.26
N PHE A 276 -1.87 -16.94 28.95
CA PHE A 276 -2.68 -15.75 29.20
C PHE A 276 -4.01 -15.75 28.43
N ASN A 277 -4.10 -16.38 27.25
CA ASN A 277 -5.35 -16.50 26.51
C ASN A 277 -6.25 -17.69 26.97
N LYS A 278 -5.86 -18.41 28.02
CA LYS A 278 -6.56 -19.62 28.51
C LYS A 278 -7.16 -19.46 29.92
N HIS A 279 -6.86 -18.38 30.62
CA HIS A 279 -7.39 -18.10 31.95
C HIS A 279 -8.61 -17.19 31.88
N GLU A 280 -9.68 -17.54 32.61
CA GLU A 280 -10.86 -16.67 32.71
C GLU A 280 -10.56 -15.39 33.52
N THR A 281 -9.55 -15.35 34.37
CA THR A 281 -9.26 -14.22 35.28
C THR A 281 -8.14 -13.28 34.82
N PHE A 282 -7.48 -13.56 33.70
CA PHE A 282 -6.34 -12.77 33.23
C PHE A 282 -6.18 -12.92 31.72
N ALA A 283 -6.00 -11.81 31.00
CA ALA A 283 -5.65 -11.84 29.58
C ALA A 283 -4.65 -10.72 29.24
N VAL A 284 -3.74 -11.01 28.31
CA VAL A 284 -2.88 -10.02 27.65
C VAL A 284 -3.33 -9.88 26.20
N VAL A 285 -3.43 -8.66 25.71
CA VAL A 285 -3.82 -8.34 24.34
C VAL A 285 -2.84 -7.33 23.76
N PHE A 286 -2.25 -7.65 22.60
CA PHE A 286 -1.45 -6.67 21.85
C PHE A 286 -2.39 -5.58 21.31
N GLN A 287 -2.00 -4.32 21.52
CA GLN A 287 -2.68 -3.15 20.95
C GLN A 287 -1.71 -2.53 19.93
N PRO A 288 -1.87 -2.83 18.63
CA PRO A 288 -0.92 -2.40 17.62
C PRO A 288 -0.90 -0.88 17.51
N PHE A 289 0.29 -0.30 17.53
CA PHE A 289 0.50 1.14 17.50
C PHE A 289 1.30 1.55 16.25
N PHE A 290 0.58 1.67 15.14
CA PHE A 290 1.10 2.34 13.95
C PHE A 290 0.92 3.84 14.10
N ASP A 291 1.98 4.61 13.83
CA ASP A 291 1.75 5.96 13.34
C ASP A 291 1.37 5.88 11.86
N GLU A 292 0.11 6.18 11.61
CA GLU A 292 -0.41 6.37 10.27
C GLU A 292 0.14 7.69 9.71
N ILE A 293 0.64 7.63 8.48
CA ILE A 293 1.23 8.80 7.83
C ILE A 293 0.10 9.76 7.43
N GLU A 294 -0.27 10.69 8.32
CA GLU A 294 -1.06 11.85 7.93
C GLU A 294 -0.37 12.55 6.74
N PRO A 295 -1.10 12.91 5.66
CA PRO A 295 -0.53 13.62 4.53
C PRO A 295 0.25 14.86 5.02
N PRO A 296 1.38 15.24 4.39
CA PRO A 296 2.29 16.25 4.94
C PRO A 296 1.65 17.58 5.34
N LEU A 297 0.51 17.95 4.76
CA LEU A 297 -0.25 19.17 5.05
C LEU A 297 -1.14 19.09 6.31
N LYS A 298 -1.41 17.91 6.88
CA LYS A 298 -2.39 17.71 7.99
C LYS A 298 -1.78 17.25 9.32
N ARG A 299 -0.46 17.02 9.39
CA ARG A 299 0.23 16.45 10.58
C ARG A 299 -0.09 17.18 11.88
N SER A 300 -0.88 16.54 12.72
CA SER A 300 -0.99 16.82 14.15
C SER A 300 0.21 16.24 14.91
N SER A 301 0.57 16.83 16.06
CA SER A 301 1.70 16.32 16.86
C SER A 301 1.31 15.01 17.57
N PRO A 302 2.11 13.92 17.49
CA PRO A 302 1.85 12.67 18.23
C PRO A 302 1.89 12.77 19.76
N GLN A 303 2.06 13.98 20.31
CA GLN A 303 2.34 14.25 21.73
C GLN A 303 1.10 14.57 22.58
N ASP A 304 -0.12 14.34 22.06
CA ASP A 304 -1.36 14.51 22.83
C ASP A 304 -1.74 13.21 23.59
N PRO A 305 -1.75 13.21 24.95
CA PRO A 305 -2.19 12.08 25.76
C PRO A 305 -3.63 11.62 25.43
N THR A 306 -4.49 12.53 25.00
CA THR A 306 -5.89 12.25 24.64
C THR A 306 -5.96 11.36 23.41
N THR A 307 -5.24 11.74 22.35
CA THR A 307 -5.11 10.95 21.10
C THR A 307 -4.53 9.57 21.36
N LEU A 308 -3.52 9.44 22.23
CA LEU A 308 -2.97 8.13 22.58
C LEU A 308 -4.00 7.25 23.32
N ALA A 309 -4.69 7.82 24.32
CA ALA A 309 -5.74 7.13 25.07
C ALA A 309 -6.91 6.70 24.18
N LEU A 310 -7.33 7.54 23.24
CA LEU A 310 -8.40 7.23 22.28
C LEU A 310 -8.02 6.09 21.32
N ARG A 311 -6.77 6.05 20.83
CA ARG A 311 -6.26 4.91 20.04
C ARG A 311 -6.29 3.61 20.85
N ILE A 312 -5.78 3.62 22.09
CA ILE A 312 -5.80 2.45 23.00
C ILE A 312 -7.25 1.99 23.26
N TRP A 313 -8.16 2.94 23.54
CA TRP A 313 -9.57 2.65 23.75
C TRP A 313 -10.24 2.03 22.52
N ASN A 314 -10.13 2.67 21.35
CA ASN A 314 -10.74 2.18 20.12
C ASN A 314 -10.19 0.78 19.74
N SER A 315 -8.90 0.51 19.96
CA SER A 315 -8.30 -0.81 19.72
C SER A 315 -8.76 -1.89 20.72
N MET A 316 -9.22 -1.53 21.93
CA MET A 316 -9.92 -2.47 22.83
C MET A 316 -11.37 -2.75 22.40
N MET A 317 -11.98 -1.87 21.60
CA MET A 317 -13.33 -2.01 21.04
C MET A 317 -13.37 -2.76 19.69
N GLU A 318 -12.24 -3.32 19.23
CA GLU A 318 -12.12 -4.00 17.95
C GLU A 318 -11.66 -5.47 18.08
N PRO A 319 -12.25 -6.42 17.33
CA PRO A 319 -11.80 -7.81 17.31
C PRO A 319 -10.31 -7.92 16.97
N VAL A 320 -9.60 -8.76 17.72
CA VAL A 320 -8.18 -9.03 17.42
C VAL A 320 -8.07 -9.68 16.04
N GLY A 321 -7.09 -9.27 15.24
CA GLY A 321 -6.99 -9.61 13.82
C GLY A 321 -7.83 -8.73 12.87
N GLN A 322 -8.56 -7.74 13.39
CA GLN A 322 -9.21 -6.68 12.61
C GLN A 322 -8.68 -5.26 12.96
N LYS A 323 -7.78 -5.17 13.95
CA LYS A 323 -7.18 -3.94 14.51
C LYS A 323 -6.25 -3.19 13.57
N ASP A 324 -5.98 -3.74 12.39
CA ASP A 324 -5.17 -3.13 11.34
C ASP A 324 -6.02 -2.21 10.42
N GLY A 325 -7.29 -2.01 10.77
CA GLY A 325 -8.19 -1.07 10.11
C GLY A 325 -7.76 0.38 10.36
N LEU A 326 -7.23 1.01 9.32
CA LEU A 326 -6.82 2.42 9.34
C LEU A 326 -8.07 3.31 9.44
N LEU A 327 -8.41 3.72 10.65
CA LEU A 327 -9.57 4.58 10.93
C LEU A 327 -9.49 5.84 10.05
N ASN A 328 -10.60 6.30 9.47
CA ASN A 328 -10.58 7.58 8.75
C ASN A 328 -10.37 8.77 9.71
N ALA A 329 -10.03 9.95 9.19
CA ALA A 329 -9.63 11.09 10.02
C ALA A 329 -10.74 11.61 10.97
N ALA A 330 -12.01 11.24 10.74
CA ALA A 330 -13.13 11.52 11.64
C ALA A 330 -13.31 10.42 12.71
N GLU A 331 -13.19 9.15 12.33
CA GLU A 331 -13.20 8.00 13.24
C GLU A 331 -12.06 8.04 14.24
N ARG A 332 -10.84 8.44 13.83
CA ARG A 332 -9.69 8.65 14.74
C ARG A 332 -9.98 9.58 15.91
N LYS A 333 -10.90 10.52 15.72
CA LYS A 333 -11.29 11.54 16.72
C LYS A 333 -12.59 11.20 17.43
N THR A 334 -13.21 10.07 17.08
CA THR A 334 -14.49 9.62 17.62
C THR A 334 -14.26 8.38 18.49
N MET A 335 -14.70 8.45 19.74
CA MET A 335 -14.67 7.33 20.67
C MET A 335 -15.63 6.23 20.19
N LYS A 336 -15.12 5.01 19.96
CA LYS A 336 -15.96 3.83 19.69
C LYS A 336 -16.69 3.38 20.96
N CYS A 337 -17.91 2.89 20.79
CA CYS A 337 -18.76 2.40 21.87
C CYS A 337 -18.91 0.88 21.79
N PRO A 338 -19.00 0.14 22.92
CA PRO A 338 -19.42 -1.25 22.90
C PRO A 338 -20.80 -1.40 22.26
N SER A 339 -21.01 -2.47 21.49
CA SER A 339 -22.31 -2.79 20.87
C SER A 339 -23.14 -3.69 21.77
N GLU A 340 -24.41 -3.93 21.43
CA GLU A 340 -25.25 -4.89 22.17
C GLU A 340 -24.83 -6.35 21.90
N GLU A 341 -24.20 -6.60 20.75
CA GLU A 341 -23.64 -7.89 20.34
C GLU A 341 -22.23 -8.15 20.91
N SER A 342 -21.51 -7.08 21.27
CA SER A 342 -20.17 -7.14 21.87
C SER A 342 -20.00 -6.01 22.91
N PRO A 343 -20.60 -6.18 24.11
CA PRO A 343 -20.54 -5.19 25.19
C PRO A 343 -19.22 -5.21 25.99
N TYR A 344 -18.22 -5.97 25.52
CA TYR A 344 -17.01 -6.35 26.25
C TYR A 344 -15.72 -5.90 25.54
N LEU A 345 -14.59 -5.90 26.26
CA LEU A 345 -13.26 -5.69 25.68
C LEU A 345 -12.83 -6.90 24.83
N PHE A 346 -12.25 -6.66 23.66
CA PHE A 346 -11.82 -7.75 22.78
C PHE A 346 -10.49 -8.39 23.21
N THR A 347 -10.51 -9.73 23.26
CA THR A 347 -9.41 -10.65 23.56
C THR A 347 -9.28 -11.66 22.41
N TYR A 348 -8.14 -12.35 22.28
CA TYR A 348 -7.96 -13.36 21.22
C TYR A 348 -9.08 -14.43 21.24
N LYS A 349 -9.50 -14.90 22.43
CA LYS A 349 -10.58 -15.89 22.60
C LYS A 349 -11.96 -15.38 22.15
N ASN A 350 -12.42 -14.20 22.62
CA ASN A 350 -13.76 -13.69 22.24
C ASN A 350 -13.81 -13.11 20.81
N SER A 351 -12.65 -12.78 20.23
CA SER A 351 -12.51 -12.43 18.80
C SER A 351 -12.50 -13.67 17.88
N ASN A 352 -12.54 -14.89 18.44
CA ASN A 352 -12.32 -16.15 17.72
C ASN A 352 -11.00 -16.13 16.90
N TYR A 353 -9.96 -15.48 17.43
CA TYR A 353 -8.69 -15.31 16.74
C TYR A 353 -7.98 -16.66 16.59
N GLN A 354 -8.00 -17.17 15.37
CA GLN A 354 -7.18 -18.31 14.99
C GLN A 354 -5.77 -17.78 14.71
N ALA A 355 -4.88 -17.98 15.69
CA ALA A 355 -3.43 -17.82 15.52
C ALA A 355 -3.03 -18.38 14.15
N ARG A 356 -2.36 -17.56 13.34
CA ARG A 356 -2.11 -17.77 11.90
C ARG A 356 -0.99 -18.77 11.70
N ARG A 357 -1.20 -19.97 12.26
CA ARG A 357 -0.30 -21.11 12.17
C ARG A 357 0.22 -21.21 10.76
N LEU A 358 1.53 -21.01 10.65
CA LEU A 358 2.38 -21.53 9.58
C LEU A 358 2.22 -23.06 9.55
N LYS A 359 1.07 -23.53 9.00
CA LYS A 359 0.89 -24.90 8.54
C LYS A 359 2.11 -25.22 7.69
N PRO A 360 2.82 -26.34 7.90
CA PRO A 360 4.06 -26.61 7.18
C PRO A 360 3.84 -26.45 5.69
N ILE A 361 4.40 -25.38 5.10
CA ILE A 361 4.18 -25.06 3.70
C ILE A 361 5.01 -26.04 2.90
N THR A 362 4.43 -27.21 2.61
CA THR A 362 4.71 -27.91 1.36
C THR A 362 4.66 -26.85 0.27
N LYS A 363 5.79 -26.62 -0.41
CA LYS A 363 5.89 -25.63 -1.49
C LYS A 363 4.88 -25.97 -2.57
N LEU A 364 3.69 -25.40 -2.45
CA LEU A 364 2.67 -25.41 -3.48
C LEU A 364 3.16 -24.43 -4.54
N GLN A 365 4.10 -24.88 -5.37
CA GLN A 365 4.49 -24.18 -6.59
C GLN A 365 3.19 -23.94 -7.36
N MET A 366 2.73 -22.70 -7.36
CA MET A 366 1.53 -22.29 -8.05
C MET A 366 1.87 -22.27 -9.54
N LYS A 367 1.74 -23.44 -10.18
CA LYS A 367 2.18 -23.72 -11.56
C LYS A 367 1.27 -23.02 -12.56
N GLU A 368 1.40 -21.71 -12.64
CA GLU A 368 0.71 -20.83 -13.58
C GLU A 368 1.38 -20.85 -14.95
N GLY A 369 1.59 -22.07 -15.44
CA GLY A 369 1.96 -22.36 -16.82
C GLY A 369 0.76 -22.34 -17.76
N SER A 370 1.05 -22.33 -19.05
CA SER A 370 0.09 -22.33 -20.15
C SER A 370 0.43 -23.40 -21.17
N GLU A 371 -0.59 -23.88 -21.88
CA GLU A 371 -0.37 -24.66 -23.10
C GLU A 371 0.06 -23.74 -24.24
N PHE A 372 0.90 -24.27 -25.13
CA PHE A 372 1.44 -23.54 -26.28
C PHE A 372 1.25 -24.38 -27.54
N THR A 373 0.44 -23.89 -28.47
CA THR A 373 -0.09 -24.65 -29.61
C THR A 373 0.22 -24.02 -30.98
N CYS A 374 1.03 -22.96 -31.04
CA CYS A 374 1.28 -22.22 -32.27
C CYS A 374 2.00 -23.08 -33.33
N PRO A 375 1.46 -23.19 -34.57
CA PRO A 375 1.97 -24.12 -35.57
C PRO A 375 3.17 -23.58 -36.36
N ASP A 376 3.16 -22.31 -36.77
CA ASP A 376 4.36 -21.66 -37.30
C ASP A 376 5.19 -21.11 -36.13
N LYS A 377 6.42 -21.62 -36.02
CA LYS A 377 7.44 -21.11 -35.07
C LYS A 377 8.73 -20.68 -35.78
N ASN A 378 8.73 -20.62 -37.12
CA ASN A 378 9.97 -20.48 -37.89
C ASN A 378 10.52 -19.05 -37.84
N PRO A 379 11.86 -18.88 -37.77
CA PRO A 379 12.52 -17.58 -37.95
C PRO A 379 12.32 -17.07 -39.39
N SER A 380 12.66 -15.79 -39.60
CA SER A 380 12.72 -15.22 -40.94
C SER A 380 13.85 -15.88 -41.75
N ASN A 381 13.65 -16.02 -43.06
CA ASN A 381 14.60 -16.66 -43.99
C ASN A 381 16.01 -16.03 -43.98
N SER A 382 16.11 -14.77 -43.55
CA SER A 382 17.34 -14.05 -43.26
C SER A 382 17.11 -13.20 -42.00
N ILE A 383 18.19 -12.80 -41.32
CA ILE A 383 18.09 -11.84 -40.19
C ILE A 383 17.39 -10.57 -40.68
N PRO A 384 16.25 -10.15 -40.08
CA PRO A 384 15.55 -8.95 -40.51
C PRO A 384 16.43 -7.71 -40.44
N THR A 385 16.31 -6.83 -41.43
CA THR A 385 16.96 -5.50 -41.44
C THR A 385 16.06 -4.42 -40.84
N THR A 386 14.74 -4.64 -40.82
CA THR A 386 13.74 -3.72 -40.26
C THR A 386 12.94 -4.34 -39.12
N VAL A 387 12.75 -3.55 -38.06
CA VAL A 387 11.98 -3.86 -36.85
C VAL A 387 10.51 -4.16 -37.16
N HIS A 388 10.01 -3.63 -38.28
CA HIS A 388 8.64 -3.82 -38.80
C HIS A 388 8.44 -5.20 -39.48
N SER A 389 9.49 -6.02 -39.57
CA SER A 389 9.47 -7.37 -40.15
C SER A 389 9.92 -8.48 -39.18
N LEU A 390 9.95 -8.19 -37.87
CA LEU A 390 10.38 -9.16 -36.86
C LEU A 390 9.31 -10.23 -36.61
N ARG A 391 9.64 -11.48 -36.92
CA ARG A 391 8.94 -12.64 -36.34
C ARG A 391 9.41 -12.85 -34.90
N PRO A 392 8.61 -13.46 -34.02
CA PRO A 392 9.04 -13.73 -32.64
C PRO A 392 10.32 -14.56 -32.52
N ALA A 393 10.58 -15.47 -33.47
CA ALA A 393 11.79 -16.28 -33.53
C ALA A 393 13.07 -15.49 -33.89
N ASP A 394 12.94 -14.28 -34.47
CA ASP A 394 14.08 -13.43 -34.83
C ASP A 394 14.68 -12.72 -33.60
N ILE A 395 13.91 -12.62 -32.52
CA ILE A 395 14.34 -12.03 -31.25
C ILE A 395 15.34 -12.95 -30.55
N LYS A 396 16.50 -12.40 -30.21
CA LYS A 396 17.58 -13.15 -29.54
C LYS A 396 17.83 -12.69 -28.11
N ILE A 397 17.54 -11.43 -27.80
CA ILE A 397 17.80 -10.81 -26.50
C ILE A 397 16.51 -10.25 -25.93
N ILE A 398 16.28 -10.43 -24.63
CA ILE A 398 15.22 -9.75 -23.87
C ILE A 398 15.78 -9.08 -22.61
N GLY A 399 15.28 -7.88 -22.29
CA GLY A 399 15.61 -7.14 -21.07
C GLY A 399 14.44 -6.27 -20.61
N ALA A 400 14.53 -5.68 -19.42
CA ALA A 400 13.49 -4.80 -18.91
C ALA A 400 13.97 -3.72 -17.93
N LEU A 401 13.24 -2.61 -17.91
CA LEU A 401 13.36 -1.49 -16.97
C LEU A 401 12.03 -1.34 -16.20
N GLY A 402 12.09 -0.86 -14.95
CA GLY A 402 10.89 -0.60 -14.16
C GLY A 402 11.08 -0.67 -12.65
N ASP A 403 10.02 -1.05 -11.95
CA ASP A 403 9.96 -1.11 -10.49
C ASP A 403 9.84 -2.55 -9.93
N SER A 404 9.34 -2.68 -8.70
CA SER A 404 9.17 -3.94 -7.98
C SER A 404 8.26 -4.96 -8.70
N LEU A 405 7.32 -4.52 -9.53
CA LEU A 405 6.48 -5.43 -10.33
C LEU A 405 7.26 -6.05 -11.51
N THR A 406 8.25 -5.34 -12.05
CA THR A 406 9.18 -5.86 -13.06
C THR A 406 10.33 -6.65 -12.43
N ALA A 407 10.71 -6.35 -11.17
CA ALA A 407 11.62 -7.17 -10.37
C ALA A 407 10.96 -8.47 -9.83
N GLY A 408 9.63 -8.52 -9.75
CA GLY A 408 8.88 -9.66 -9.21
C GLY A 408 8.95 -9.77 -7.69
N ASN A 409 8.90 -8.65 -6.97
CA ASN A 409 8.81 -8.65 -5.51
C ASN A 409 7.64 -9.52 -5.03
N GLY A 410 7.95 -10.50 -4.17
CA GLY A 410 6.97 -11.39 -3.60
C GLY A 410 6.27 -12.34 -4.56
N ALA A 411 6.61 -12.37 -5.86
CA ALA A 411 5.81 -13.08 -6.87
C ALA A 411 5.74 -14.62 -6.63
N GLY A 412 6.78 -15.21 -6.04
CA GLY A 412 6.83 -16.61 -5.63
C GLY A 412 6.48 -16.87 -4.15
N SER A 413 6.07 -15.84 -3.40
CA SER A 413 5.75 -15.98 -1.98
C SER A 413 4.57 -16.91 -1.76
N SER A 414 4.67 -17.74 -0.73
CA SER A 414 3.55 -18.53 -0.27
C SER A 414 2.51 -17.64 0.44
N PRO A 415 1.20 -17.98 0.42
CA PRO A 415 0.18 -17.22 1.14
C PRO A 415 0.57 -16.99 2.61
N TRP A 416 0.27 -15.78 3.10
CA TRP A 416 0.61 -15.29 4.46
C TRP A 416 2.12 -15.14 4.76
N ASN A 417 3.04 -15.54 3.88
CA ASN A 417 4.48 -15.35 4.10
C ASN A 417 4.94 -13.92 3.75
N ILE A 418 4.54 -12.96 4.58
CA ILE A 418 4.78 -11.52 4.36
C ILE A 418 6.27 -11.14 4.29
N LEU A 419 7.15 -11.81 5.04
CA LEU A 419 8.60 -11.61 4.98
C LEU A 419 9.19 -11.86 3.57
N ASP A 420 8.62 -12.80 2.82
CA ASP A 420 9.12 -13.22 1.51
C ASP A 420 8.71 -12.26 0.38
N VAL A 421 7.87 -11.25 0.67
CA VAL A 421 7.60 -10.12 -0.25
C VAL A 421 8.87 -9.29 -0.52
N LEU A 422 9.82 -9.31 0.41
CA LEU A 422 11.14 -8.71 0.24
C LEU A 422 12.03 -9.48 -0.76
N THR A 423 11.64 -10.69 -1.15
CA THR A 423 12.34 -11.49 -2.16
C THR A 423 11.92 -11.05 -3.56
N GLU A 424 12.89 -10.58 -4.34
CA GLU A 424 12.72 -10.29 -5.78
C GLU A 424 12.79 -11.60 -6.58
N TYR A 425 11.63 -12.17 -6.92
CA TYR A 425 11.47 -13.38 -7.74
C TYR A 425 11.62 -13.07 -9.24
N ARG A 426 12.79 -12.56 -9.64
CA ARG A 426 13.08 -12.10 -11.00
C ARG A 426 12.86 -13.16 -12.08
N GLY A 427 13.01 -14.46 -11.76
CA GLY A 427 12.71 -15.56 -12.67
C GLY A 427 11.23 -15.78 -12.99
N LEU A 428 10.33 -15.26 -12.15
CA LEU A 428 8.88 -15.25 -12.35
C LEU A 428 8.37 -13.92 -12.95
N SER A 429 9.26 -12.96 -13.24
CA SER A 429 8.86 -11.65 -13.80
C SER A 429 8.12 -11.79 -15.13
N TRP A 430 6.93 -11.20 -15.22
CA TRP A 430 6.01 -11.37 -16.35
C TRP A 430 6.62 -10.95 -17.70
N SER A 431 7.44 -9.91 -17.71
CA SER A 431 8.05 -9.33 -18.90
C SER A 431 9.46 -9.84 -19.22
N VAL A 432 10.18 -10.43 -18.25
CA VAL A 432 11.63 -10.72 -18.39
C VAL A 432 12.14 -11.92 -17.57
N GLY A 433 11.30 -12.59 -16.77
CA GLY A 433 11.67 -13.83 -16.07
C GLY A 433 11.62 -15.06 -16.99
N GLY A 434 12.50 -16.03 -16.79
CA GLY A 434 12.58 -17.24 -17.61
C GLY A 434 12.82 -18.52 -16.82
N ASP A 435 12.30 -18.62 -15.59
CA ASP A 435 12.34 -19.86 -14.81
C ASP A 435 11.54 -20.98 -15.49
N GLU A 436 12.04 -22.21 -15.36
CA GLU A 436 11.38 -23.45 -15.82
C GLU A 436 11.00 -23.42 -17.32
N THR A 437 9.75 -23.76 -17.64
CA THR A 437 9.16 -23.83 -18.99
C THR A 437 7.77 -23.19 -19.03
N ILE A 438 7.28 -22.88 -20.24
CA ILE A 438 5.93 -22.33 -20.46
C ILE A 438 4.81 -23.17 -19.80
N LYS A 439 4.99 -24.50 -19.73
CA LYS A 439 4.03 -25.45 -19.11
C LYS A 439 3.95 -25.36 -17.58
N THR A 440 4.80 -24.55 -16.96
CA THR A 440 4.93 -24.43 -15.49
C THR A 440 4.94 -22.99 -15.00
N VAL A 441 5.48 -22.07 -15.80
CA VAL A 441 5.68 -20.65 -15.48
C VAL A 441 5.47 -19.85 -16.78
N THR A 442 4.38 -19.10 -16.88
CA THR A 442 4.11 -18.26 -18.06
C THR A 442 4.70 -16.86 -17.89
N THR A 443 5.63 -16.51 -18.77
CA THR A 443 6.32 -15.22 -18.86
C THR A 443 6.63 -14.90 -20.33
N LEU A 444 6.84 -13.64 -20.69
CA LEU A 444 7.19 -13.27 -22.07
C LEU A 444 8.45 -14.01 -22.59
N PRO A 445 9.56 -14.17 -21.83
CA PRO A 445 10.68 -15.00 -22.27
C PRO A 445 10.31 -16.48 -22.46
N ASN A 446 9.44 -17.06 -21.64
CA ASN A 446 9.02 -18.46 -21.82
C ASN A 446 8.11 -18.65 -23.03
N ILE A 447 7.32 -17.62 -23.40
CA ILE A 447 6.58 -17.59 -24.67
C ILE A 447 7.55 -17.46 -25.86
N LEU A 448 8.50 -16.51 -25.80
CA LEU A 448 9.51 -16.32 -26.85
C LEU A 448 10.44 -17.53 -27.03
N ARG A 449 10.77 -18.26 -25.96
CA ARG A 449 11.58 -19.50 -25.99
C ARG A 449 10.95 -20.64 -26.79
N GLU A 450 9.63 -20.66 -26.96
CA GLU A 450 8.95 -21.62 -27.85
C GLU A 450 9.22 -21.32 -29.33
N PHE A 451 9.50 -20.07 -29.69
CA PHE A 451 9.89 -19.63 -31.03
C PHE A 451 11.42 -19.66 -31.23
N ASN A 452 12.18 -19.18 -30.24
CA ASN A 452 13.64 -19.20 -30.24
C ASN A 452 14.20 -19.78 -28.92
N PRO A 453 14.51 -21.09 -28.86
CA PRO A 453 15.13 -21.71 -27.69
C PRO A 453 16.51 -21.14 -27.30
N SER A 454 17.15 -20.34 -28.17
CA SER A 454 18.44 -19.68 -27.93
C SER A 454 18.32 -18.22 -27.43
N LEU A 455 17.12 -17.80 -27.01
CA LEU A 455 16.89 -16.50 -26.36
C LEU A 455 17.82 -16.30 -25.15
N LYS A 456 18.32 -15.08 -24.95
CA LYS A 456 19.20 -14.67 -23.85
C LYS A 456 18.66 -13.42 -23.15
N GLY A 457 19.22 -13.09 -21.99
CA GLY A 457 18.97 -11.83 -21.29
C GLY A 457 17.90 -11.90 -20.20
N PHE A 458 16.99 -12.86 -20.27
CA PHE A 458 15.99 -13.12 -19.22
C PHE A 458 16.62 -13.42 -17.85
N SER A 459 15.92 -13.05 -16.78
CA SER A 459 16.31 -13.31 -15.39
C SER A 459 15.82 -14.67 -14.89
N VAL A 460 16.51 -15.24 -13.89
CA VAL A 460 16.20 -16.57 -13.31
C VAL A 460 16.33 -16.60 -11.79
N GLY A 461 15.43 -17.31 -11.11
CA GLY A 461 15.35 -17.43 -9.66
C GLY A 461 15.17 -16.08 -8.96
N THR A 462 15.87 -15.93 -7.83
CA THR A 462 15.79 -14.75 -6.96
C THR A 462 17.10 -13.96 -6.93
N GLY A 463 17.00 -12.62 -6.76
CA GLY A 463 18.14 -11.71 -6.59
C GLY A 463 17.85 -10.25 -6.94
N LYS A 464 18.75 -9.33 -6.55
CA LYS A 464 18.71 -7.89 -6.91
C LYS A 464 19.19 -7.61 -8.34
N GLU A 465 18.96 -6.41 -8.86
CA GLU A 465 19.35 -5.95 -10.23
C GLU A 465 20.86 -6.05 -10.51
N SER A 466 21.65 -6.01 -9.44
CA SER A 466 23.11 -6.14 -9.43
C SER A 466 23.57 -7.58 -9.61
N THR A 467 22.75 -8.56 -9.21
CA THR A 467 23.12 -9.99 -9.24
C THR A 467 23.21 -10.55 -10.67
N SER A 468 24.05 -11.58 -10.85
CA SER A 468 24.16 -12.29 -12.13
C SER A 468 22.84 -12.92 -12.60
N ARG A 469 21.98 -13.31 -11.65
CA ARG A 469 20.63 -13.85 -11.88
C ARG A 469 19.63 -12.85 -12.46
N ALA A 470 19.85 -11.55 -12.26
CA ALA A 470 19.03 -10.50 -12.87
C ALA A 470 19.30 -10.34 -14.37
N SER A 471 20.48 -10.74 -14.88
CA SER A 471 20.81 -10.68 -16.31
C SER A 471 20.55 -9.28 -16.92
N PHE A 472 19.51 -9.10 -17.74
CA PHE A 472 19.10 -7.82 -18.33
C PHE A 472 17.76 -7.28 -17.79
N ASN A 473 17.23 -7.87 -16.71
CA ASN A 473 16.23 -7.21 -15.87
C ASN A 473 16.95 -6.18 -14.97
N GLN A 474 16.80 -4.89 -15.26
CA GLN A 474 17.40 -3.78 -14.49
C GLN A 474 16.38 -2.95 -13.71
N ALA A 475 15.14 -3.45 -13.58
CA ALA A 475 14.15 -2.88 -12.69
C ALA A 475 14.60 -2.93 -11.22
N VAL A 476 14.14 -1.98 -10.39
CA VAL A 476 14.56 -1.80 -8.99
C VAL A 476 13.34 -1.57 -8.10
N ALA A 477 13.25 -2.27 -6.96
CA ALA A 477 12.12 -2.16 -6.06
C ALA A 477 11.91 -0.72 -5.53
N GLY A 478 10.69 -0.19 -5.66
CA GLY A 478 10.33 1.17 -5.25
C GLY A 478 10.79 2.30 -6.19
N ALA A 479 11.41 1.97 -7.34
CA ALA A 479 11.81 2.94 -8.36
C ALA A 479 10.62 3.71 -8.96
N LYS A 480 10.91 4.92 -9.44
CA LYS A 480 9.97 5.89 -10.02
C LYS A 480 10.47 6.32 -11.40
N SER A 481 9.66 7.09 -12.12
CA SER A 481 9.97 7.55 -13.49
C SER A 481 11.39 8.09 -13.66
N GLY A 482 11.86 8.93 -12.72
CA GLY A 482 13.20 9.53 -12.75
C GLY A 482 14.37 8.55 -12.65
N ASP A 483 14.17 7.35 -12.10
CA ASP A 483 15.23 6.35 -11.94
C ASP A 483 15.50 5.57 -13.26
N LEU A 484 14.59 5.65 -14.23
CA LEU A 484 14.66 4.89 -15.49
C LEU A 484 15.91 5.21 -16.32
N ALA A 485 16.38 6.45 -16.32
CA ALA A 485 17.54 6.85 -17.13
C ALA A 485 18.81 6.08 -16.72
N ASP A 486 19.00 5.85 -15.42
CA ASP A 486 20.14 5.08 -14.91
C ASP A 486 19.95 3.57 -15.09
N GLN A 487 18.72 3.07 -15.00
CA GLN A 487 18.44 1.67 -15.38
C GLN A 487 18.74 1.44 -16.88
N ALA A 488 18.39 2.39 -17.76
CA ALA A 488 18.68 2.33 -19.19
C ALA A 488 20.19 2.28 -19.46
N ARG A 489 20.99 3.18 -18.85
CA ARG A 489 22.47 3.15 -18.95
C ARG A 489 23.06 1.81 -18.47
N LYS A 490 22.59 1.30 -17.32
CA LYS A 490 23.03 0.02 -16.76
C LYS A 490 22.71 -1.15 -17.70
N LEU A 491 21.51 -1.18 -18.27
CA LEU A 491 21.08 -2.18 -19.25
C LEU A 491 21.94 -2.12 -20.53
N VAL A 492 22.16 -0.93 -21.08
CA VAL A 492 22.99 -0.73 -22.28
C VAL A 492 24.43 -1.20 -22.04
N ASN A 493 25.04 -0.84 -20.91
CA ASN A 493 26.41 -1.26 -20.59
C ASN A 493 26.51 -2.78 -20.42
N ARG A 494 25.59 -3.41 -19.66
CA ARG A 494 25.53 -4.89 -19.54
C ARG A 494 25.41 -5.60 -20.89
N MET A 495 24.60 -5.07 -21.82
CA MET A 495 24.46 -5.64 -23.17
C MET A 495 25.70 -5.43 -24.07
N LYS A 496 26.52 -4.40 -23.80
CA LYS A 496 27.80 -4.17 -24.49
C LYS A 496 28.93 -5.04 -23.91
N GLU A 497 28.87 -5.34 -22.61
CA GLU A 497 29.89 -6.12 -21.88
C GLU A 497 29.71 -7.63 -22.00
N ASP A 498 28.47 -8.15 -22.12
CA ASP A 498 28.23 -9.58 -22.28
C ASP A 498 28.65 -10.09 -23.68
N LYS A 499 29.80 -10.77 -23.71
CA LYS A 499 30.37 -11.45 -24.88
C LYS A 499 29.46 -12.49 -25.55
N LYS A 500 28.34 -12.88 -24.92
CA LYS A 500 27.31 -13.74 -25.51
C LYS A 500 26.31 -13.00 -26.41
N VAL A 501 26.34 -11.67 -26.42
CA VAL A 501 25.44 -10.79 -27.18
C VAL A 501 26.19 -10.16 -28.34
N ASN A 502 25.69 -10.28 -29.56
CA ASN A 502 26.11 -9.38 -30.63
C ASN A 502 25.33 -8.06 -30.45
N PHE A 503 25.96 -7.08 -29.80
CA PHE A 503 25.31 -5.82 -29.48
C PHE A 503 24.79 -5.08 -30.73
N GLN A 504 25.48 -5.21 -31.87
CA GLN A 504 25.07 -4.62 -33.14
C GLN A 504 23.97 -5.42 -33.84
N GLU A 505 24.19 -6.72 -34.05
CA GLU A 505 23.36 -7.51 -34.97
C GLU A 505 22.15 -8.22 -34.33
N ASP A 506 22.18 -8.53 -33.03
CA ASP A 506 21.11 -9.31 -32.40
C ASP A 506 19.88 -8.45 -32.11
N TRP A 507 18.69 -8.90 -32.51
CA TRP A 507 17.44 -8.21 -32.20
C TRP A 507 17.07 -8.34 -30.72
N LYS A 508 16.73 -7.20 -30.12
CA LYS A 508 16.45 -7.01 -28.69
C LYS A 508 14.99 -6.62 -28.46
N ILE A 509 14.29 -7.29 -27.56
CA ILE A 509 13.09 -6.75 -26.92
C ILE A 509 13.50 -6.09 -25.60
N ILE A 510 13.05 -4.87 -25.36
CA ILE A 510 13.20 -4.19 -24.07
C ILE A 510 11.81 -3.79 -23.58
N THR A 511 11.42 -4.22 -22.38
CA THR A 511 10.13 -3.82 -21.78
C THR A 511 10.33 -2.77 -20.71
N VAL A 512 9.60 -1.66 -20.79
CA VAL A 512 9.62 -0.56 -19.83
C VAL A 512 8.23 -0.46 -19.19
N PHE A 513 8.16 -0.54 -17.87
CA PHE A 513 6.93 -0.38 -17.10
C PHE A 513 7.22 0.35 -15.79
N ILE A 514 6.52 1.46 -15.53
CA ILE A 514 6.78 2.36 -14.39
C ILE A 514 5.52 3.14 -14.01
N GLY A 515 5.56 3.83 -12.88
CA GLY A 515 4.62 4.92 -12.56
C GLY A 515 3.68 4.64 -11.39
N GLY A 516 3.52 3.39 -10.98
CA GLY A 516 2.77 3.06 -9.75
C GLY A 516 3.36 3.77 -8.53
N ASN A 517 4.67 3.71 -8.37
CA ASN A 517 5.40 4.40 -7.30
C ASN A 517 5.38 5.94 -7.43
N ASP A 518 5.19 6.51 -8.63
CA ASP A 518 5.02 7.96 -8.83
C ASP A 518 3.61 8.40 -8.39
N LEU A 519 2.57 7.63 -8.73
CA LEU A 519 1.19 7.86 -8.30
C LEU A 519 1.03 7.68 -6.78
N CYS A 520 1.56 6.59 -6.22
CA CYS A 520 1.61 6.31 -4.78
C CYS A 520 2.31 7.40 -3.95
N ALA A 521 3.21 8.19 -4.56
CA ALA A 521 3.92 9.30 -3.93
C ALA A 521 3.40 10.70 -4.35
N SER A 522 2.43 10.77 -5.27
CA SER A 522 2.09 12.00 -6.01
C SER A 522 1.65 13.18 -5.14
N CYS A 523 0.97 12.92 -4.03
CA CYS A 523 0.53 13.91 -3.04
C CYS A 523 1.67 14.50 -2.19
N SER A 524 2.85 13.86 -2.13
CA SER A 524 3.99 14.36 -1.34
C SER A 524 4.77 15.48 -2.02
N ASN A 525 4.73 15.55 -3.37
CA ASN A 525 5.32 16.64 -4.14
C ASN A 525 4.65 16.73 -5.52
N SER A 526 3.67 17.64 -5.63
CA SER A 526 2.83 17.81 -6.82
C SER A 526 3.62 18.16 -8.09
N ILE A 527 4.78 18.83 -7.94
CA ILE A 527 5.68 19.25 -9.02
C ILE A 527 6.54 18.07 -9.48
N ARG A 528 7.25 17.39 -8.57
CA ARG A 528 8.11 16.24 -8.88
C ARG A 528 7.33 15.15 -9.63
N PHE A 529 6.10 14.90 -9.19
CA PHE A 529 5.19 13.90 -9.78
C PHE A 529 4.16 14.53 -10.73
N SER A 530 4.44 15.71 -11.29
CA SER A 530 3.59 16.30 -12.34
C SER A 530 3.62 15.43 -13.61
N PRO A 531 2.53 15.39 -14.40
CA PRO A 531 2.50 14.62 -15.65
C PRO A 531 3.60 15.01 -16.65
N GLN A 532 4.10 16.26 -16.59
CA GLN A 532 5.20 16.71 -17.44
C GLN A 532 6.55 16.13 -16.99
N ASN A 533 6.89 16.20 -15.69
CA ASN A 533 8.12 15.58 -15.19
C ASN A 533 8.10 14.05 -15.36
N PHE A 534 6.94 13.41 -15.18
CA PHE A 534 6.76 11.97 -15.44
C PHE A 534 7.14 11.60 -16.88
N ILE A 535 6.61 12.33 -17.88
CA ILE A 535 6.88 12.01 -19.28
C ILE A 535 8.30 12.42 -19.73
N ASP A 536 8.84 13.53 -19.24
CA ASP A 536 10.23 13.91 -19.54
C ASP A 536 11.24 12.91 -18.94
N ASN A 537 10.94 12.30 -17.80
CA ASN A 537 11.76 11.20 -17.25
C ASN A 537 11.73 9.93 -18.13
N ILE A 538 10.55 9.52 -18.62
CA ILE A 538 10.40 8.39 -19.56
C ILE A 538 11.16 8.68 -20.86
N LYS A 539 10.96 9.88 -21.43
CA LYS A 539 11.67 10.38 -22.61
C LYS A 539 13.19 10.34 -22.44
N ASN A 540 13.73 10.77 -21.30
CA ASN A 540 15.17 10.69 -21.02
C ASN A 540 15.70 9.25 -21.09
N ALA A 541 14.93 8.26 -20.63
CA ALA A 541 15.31 6.85 -20.70
C ALA A 541 15.19 6.26 -22.13
N LEU A 542 14.11 6.60 -22.84
CA LEU A 542 13.89 6.17 -24.23
C LEU A 542 14.90 6.80 -25.21
N ASP A 543 15.26 8.07 -25.00
CA ASP A 543 16.30 8.76 -25.76
C ASP A 543 17.67 8.06 -25.63
N ILE A 544 18.02 7.55 -24.44
CA ILE A 544 19.23 6.74 -24.21
C ILE A 544 19.16 5.42 -24.99
N LEU A 545 18.03 4.71 -24.92
CA LEU A 545 17.86 3.46 -25.66
C LEU A 545 17.92 3.68 -27.17
N HIS A 546 17.28 4.73 -27.69
CA HIS A 546 17.28 5.09 -29.11
C HIS A 546 18.67 5.56 -29.59
N ALA A 547 19.40 6.32 -28.77
CA ALA A 547 20.77 6.72 -29.09
C ALA A 547 21.75 5.54 -29.12
N GLU A 548 21.66 4.63 -28.15
CA GLU A 548 22.72 3.63 -27.92
C GLU A 548 22.41 2.21 -28.38
N VAL A 549 21.15 1.78 -28.53
CA VAL A 549 20.79 0.40 -28.90
C VAL A 549 20.45 0.30 -30.38
N PRO A 550 21.27 -0.38 -31.21
CA PRO A 550 21.17 -0.29 -32.67
C PRO A 550 19.99 -1.05 -33.27
N ARG A 551 19.61 -2.20 -32.68
CA ARG A 551 18.50 -3.07 -33.12
C ARG A 551 17.59 -3.43 -31.96
N ALA A 552 16.44 -2.76 -31.83
CA ALA A 552 15.49 -3.02 -30.74
C ALA A 552 14.02 -2.73 -31.07
N PHE A 553 13.14 -3.56 -30.50
CA PHE A 553 11.72 -3.28 -30.31
C PHE A 553 11.53 -2.95 -28.83
N VAL A 554 11.02 -1.76 -28.50
CA VAL A 554 10.76 -1.36 -27.11
C VAL A 554 9.27 -1.42 -26.81
N ASN A 555 8.86 -2.25 -25.85
CA ASN A 555 7.53 -2.22 -25.26
C ASN A 555 7.49 -1.08 -24.22
N MET A 556 6.78 0.01 -24.51
CA MET A 556 6.42 0.99 -23.49
C MET A 556 5.05 0.63 -22.92
N VAL A 557 5.02 -0.01 -21.75
CA VAL A 557 3.78 -0.46 -21.13
C VAL A 557 3.16 0.69 -20.35
N MET A 558 1.87 0.97 -20.60
CA MET A 558 1.17 2.04 -19.89
C MET A 558 1.14 1.79 -18.38
N VAL A 559 1.22 2.87 -17.58
CA VAL A 559 0.88 2.81 -16.15
C VAL A 559 -0.60 2.44 -15.99
N MET A 560 -0.90 1.58 -15.03
CA MET A 560 -2.27 1.13 -14.78
C MET A 560 -3.15 2.23 -14.16
N GLU A 561 -4.48 2.15 -14.32
CA GLU A 561 -5.38 2.84 -13.39
C GLU A 561 -5.17 2.28 -11.99
N ILE A 562 -4.75 3.13 -11.04
CA ILE A 562 -4.34 2.69 -9.69
C ILE A 562 -5.49 2.68 -8.67
N THR A 563 -6.64 3.25 -9.02
CA THR A 563 -7.83 3.33 -8.16
C THR A 563 -8.45 1.98 -7.77
N PRO A 564 -8.44 0.91 -8.58
CA PRO A 564 -8.99 -0.40 -8.16
C PRO A 564 -8.32 -0.99 -6.92
N LEU A 565 -7.07 -0.59 -6.60
CA LEU A 565 -6.40 -0.97 -5.35
C LEU A 565 -7.20 -0.55 -4.10
N ARG A 566 -8.00 0.54 -4.19
CA ARG A 566 -8.90 0.97 -3.11
C ARG A 566 -9.97 -0.08 -2.80
N GLU A 567 -10.42 -0.86 -3.78
CA GLU A 567 -11.45 -1.88 -3.59
C GLU A 567 -10.95 -3.01 -2.67
N LEU A 568 -9.72 -3.49 -2.91
CA LEU A 568 -9.05 -4.52 -2.10
C LEU A 568 -8.67 -4.01 -0.70
N PHE A 569 -8.38 -2.72 -0.59
CA PHE A 569 -8.02 -2.07 0.67
C PHE A 569 -9.25 -1.78 1.55
N ASN A 570 -10.34 -1.26 0.97
CA ASN A 570 -11.56 -0.86 1.68
C ASN A 570 -12.47 -2.03 2.07
N GLU A 571 -12.44 -3.17 1.35
CA GLU A 571 -13.28 -4.34 1.68
C GLU A 571 -12.80 -5.01 2.98
N PRO A 572 -13.53 -4.91 4.11
CA PRO A 572 -13.04 -5.39 5.41
C PRO A 572 -12.95 -6.91 5.51
N THR A 573 -13.76 -7.66 4.75
CA THR A 573 -13.80 -9.15 4.83
C THR A 573 -12.57 -9.81 4.22
N VAL A 574 -11.85 -9.12 3.33
CA VAL A 574 -10.61 -9.62 2.74
C VAL A 574 -9.44 -9.36 3.69
N ALA A 575 -8.72 -10.41 4.06
CA ALA A 575 -7.59 -10.33 4.98
C ALA A 575 -6.30 -9.90 4.25
N CYS A 576 -5.99 -8.60 4.32
CA CYS A 576 -4.80 -7.96 3.76
C CYS A 576 -4.12 -7.07 4.80
N PRO A 577 -2.78 -6.90 4.79
CA PRO A 577 -2.05 -6.08 5.76
C PRO A 577 -2.17 -4.58 5.42
N ARG A 578 -3.33 -3.99 5.72
CA ARG A 578 -3.74 -2.62 5.30
C ARG A 578 -2.71 -1.54 5.64
N ASN A 579 -2.05 -1.63 6.78
CA ASN A 579 -0.94 -0.76 7.17
C ASN A 579 0.22 -0.78 6.16
N ILE A 580 0.58 -1.94 5.60
CA ILE A 580 1.63 -2.07 4.57
C ILE A 580 1.15 -1.42 3.27
N LEU A 581 -0.07 -1.72 2.81
CA LEU A 581 -0.62 -1.10 1.59
C LEU A 581 -0.61 0.43 1.71
N SER A 582 -1.09 0.97 2.84
CA SER A 582 -1.13 2.40 3.12
C SER A 582 0.27 3.03 3.18
N ARG A 583 1.28 2.32 3.70
CA ARG A 583 2.69 2.77 3.69
C ARG A 583 3.34 2.73 2.31
N LEU A 584 2.92 1.81 1.44
CA LEU A 584 3.38 1.72 0.05
C LEU A 584 2.69 2.75 -0.86
N CYS A 585 1.40 2.99 -0.66
CA CYS A 585 0.57 3.82 -1.53
C CYS A 585 -0.33 4.84 -0.81
N PRO A 586 0.23 5.70 0.07
CA PRO A 586 -0.55 6.62 0.90
C PRO A 586 -1.35 7.63 0.07
N CYS A 587 -0.79 8.10 -1.05
CA CYS A 587 -1.45 9.06 -1.94
C CYS A 587 -2.59 8.47 -2.80
N VAL A 588 -2.94 7.19 -2.62
CA VAL A 588 -4.07 6.52 -3.30
C VAL A 588 -5.08 6.00 -2.28
N LEU A 589 -4.59 5.46 -1.16
CA LEU A 589 -5.41 4.77 -0.16
C LEU A 589 -5.83 5.68 1.01
N GLY A 590 -5.03 6.70 1.34
CA GLY A 590 -5.33 7.67 2.41
C GLY A 590 -6.20 8.85 1.99
N LEU A 591 -6.97 8.74 0.90
CA LEU A 591 -7.88 9.77 0.39
C LEU A 591 -9.34 9.37 0.64
N ASP A 592 -10.18 10.32 1.05
CA ASP A 592 -11.61 10.09 1.25
C ASP A 592 -12.35 9.83 -0.09
N ASP A 593 -13.45 9.07 -0.07
CA ASP A 593 -14.24 8.84 -1.28
C ASP A 593 -14.95 10.13 -1.75
N ASN A 594 -14.99 10.32 -3.07
CA ASN A 594 -15.52 11.53 -3.75
C ASN A 594 -14.76 12.84 -3.45
N SER A 595 -13.53 12.79 -2.91
CA SER A 595 -12.74 14.00 -2.64
C SER A 595 -12.15 14.67 -3.90
N GLU A 596 -11.81 15.96 -3.80
CA GLU A 596 -11.10 16.69 -4.87
C GLU A 596 -9.68 16.13 -5.08
N GLU A 597 -9.01 15.67 -4.02
CA GLU A 597 -7.71 15.01 -4.11
C GLU A 597 -7.78 13.66 -4.84
N LEU A 598 -8.83 12.85 -4.59
CA LEU A 598 -9.07 11.59 -5.30
C LEU A 598 -9.38 11.85 -6.79
N SER A 599 -10.19 12.87 -7.07
CA SER A 599 -10.47 13.31 -8.44
C SER A 599 -9.21 13.80 -9.16
N SER A 600 -8.33 14.53 -8.45
CA SER A 600 -7.04 15.01 -8.94
C SER A 600 -6.02 13.89 -9.17
N LEU A 601 -6.07 12.81 -8.37
CA LEU A 601 -5.28 11.59 -8.58
C LEU A 601 -5.73 10.87 -9.85
N ILE A 602 -7.04 10.68 -10.05
CA ILE A 602 -7.60 10.03 -11.24
C ILE A 602 -7.20 10.80 -12.51
N GLN A 603 -7.32 12.14 -12.51
CA GLN A 603 -6.88 12.94 -13.64
C GLN A 603 -5.35 12.85 -13.86
N ARG A 604 -4.54 12.79 -12.79
CA ARG A 604 -3.08 12.60 -12.91
C ARG A 604 -2.73 11.25 -13.53
N ASN A 605 -3.43 10.17 -13.16
CA ASN A 605 -3.26 8.83 -13.75
C ASN A 605 -3.55 8.84 -15.25
N ARG A 606 -4.61 9.53 -15.68
CA ARG A 606 -5.00 9.67 -17.09
C ARG A 606 -4.03 10.54 -17.87
N GLU A 607 -3.58 11.67 -17.31
CA GLU A 607 -2.55 12.50 -17.94
C GLU A 607 -1.20 11.78 -18.05
N TYR A 608 -0.86 10.85 -17.15
CA TYR A 608 0.33 9.99 -17.29
C TYR A 608 0.19 9.03 -18.49
N GLN A 609 -0.96 8.35 -18.61
CA GLN A 609 -1.26 7.43 -19.72
C GLN A 609 -1.27 8.18 -21.06
N LYS A 610 -2.06 9.25 -21.15
CA LYS A 610 -2.17 10.13 -22.32
C LYS A 610 -0.84 10.71 -22.77
N LYS A 611 -0.02 11.26 -21.86
CA LYS A 611 1.30 11.81 -22.22
C LYS A 611 2.29 10.72 -22.65
N THR A 612 2.15 9.50 -22.14
CA THR A 612 2.91 8.34 -22.63
C THR A 612 2.56 8.03 -24.08
N GLU A 613 1.27 8.03 -24.42
CA GLU A 613 0.79 7.83 -25.79
C GLU A 613 1.25 8.97 -26.72
N GLU A 614 1.03 10.24 -26.34
CA GLU A 614 1.50 11.45 -27.06
C GLU A 614 3.01 11.42 -27.39
N LEU A 615 3.85 10.91 -26.47
CA LEU A 615 5.31 10.84 -26.67
C LEU A 615 5.73 9.78 -27.70
N ILE A 616 5.01 8.66 -27.77
CA ILE A 616 5.35 7.58 -28.71
C ILE A 616 4.75 7.87 -30.09
N ASP A 617 3.46 8.24 -30.14
CA ASP A 617 2.73 8.53 -31.37
C ASP A 617 3.24 9.81 -32.08
N SER A 618 4.01 10.65 -31.37
CA SER A 618 4.87 11.68 -31.93
C SER A 618 5.88 11.17 -32.99
N GLY A 619 6.07 9.86 -33.13
CA GLY A 619 7.03 9.25 -34.07
C GLY A 619 8.50 9.48 -33.70
N ARG A 620 8.78 10.01 -32.50
CA ARG A 620 10.11 10.44 -32.02
C ARG A 620 11.20 9.37 -32.18
N TYR A 621 10.82 8.10 -32.09
CA TYR A 621 11.74 6.96 -32.06
C TYR A 621 11.73 6.09 -33.33
N ASP A 622 10.84 6.37 -34.29
CA ASP A 622 10.72 5.63 -35.56
C ASP A 622 11.65 6.18 -36.66
N THR A 623 12.66 6.96 -36.27
CA THR A 623 13.60 7.69 -37.17
C THR A 623 14.52 6.79 -37.98
N ARG A 624 14.63 5.51 -37.62
CA ARG A 624 15.38 4.49 -38.37
C ARG A 624 14.64 3.16 -38.29
N ASP A 625 14.63 2.40 -39.38
CA ASP A 625 13.94 1.11 -39.46
C ASP A 625 14.53 0.03 -38.53
N SER A 626 15.66 0.28 -37.86
CA SER A 626 16.26 -0.63 -36.89
C SER A 626 15.76 -0.44 -35.44
N PHE A 627 14.91 0.55 -35.17
CA PHE A 627 14.41 0.84 -33.83
C PHE A 627 12.95 1.29 -33.87
N THR A 628 12.16 0.92 -32.85
CA THR A 628 10.82 1.46 -32.62
C THR A 628 10.47 1.37 -31.13
N VAL A 629 9.56 2.23 -30.69
CA VAL A 629 8.89 2.10 -29.39
C VAL A 629 7.40 1.92 -29.66
N VAL A 630 6.78 0.93 -29.02
CA VAL A 630 5.36 0.62 -29.19
C VAL A 630 4.68 0.66 -27.83
N VAL A 631 3.59 1.42 -27.73
CA VAL A 631 2.72 1.47 -26.55
C VAL A 631 2.01 0.13 -26.40
N GLN A 632 2.03 -0.44 -25.19
CA GLN A 632 1.28 -1.65 -24.85
C GLN A 632 0.29 -1.31 -23.71
N PRO A 633 -0.99 -1.05 -24.02
CA PRO A 633 -1.98 -0.60 -23.04
C PRO A 633 -2.60 -1.73 -22.18
N LEU A 634 -2.00 -2.92 -22.11
CA LEU A 634 -2.56 -4.09 -21.39
C LEU A 634 -2.99 -3.85 -19.92
N PHE A 635 -2.43 -2.81 -19.29
CA PHE A 635 -2.68 -2.42 -17.92
C PHE A 635 -3.57 -1.16 -17.79
N GLU A 636 -3.90 -0.48 -18.88
CA GLU A 636 -4.61 0.81 -18.90
C GLU A 636 -5.91 0.73 -18.11
N ASN A 637 -6.74 -0.28 -18.39
CA ASN A 637 -7.94 -0.63 -17.63
C ASN A 637 -7.88 -2.12 -17.24
N VAL A 638 -7.69 -2.41 -15.95
CA VAL A 638 -7.76 -3.77 -15.38
C VAL A 638 -8.65 -3.73 -14.15
N SER A 639 -9.78 -4.44 -14.23
CA SER A 639 -10.72 -4.56 -13.12
C SER A 639 -10.11 -5.38 -11.97
N MET A 640 -10.42 -5.02 -10.72
CA MET A 640 -10.02 -5.79 -9.55
C MET A 640 -10.64 -7.20 -9.62
N PRO A 641 -9.85 -8.28 -9.71
CA PRO A 641 -10.37 -9.65 -9.81
C PRO A 641 -11.24 -9.99 -8.60
N ARG A 642 -12.39 -10.64 -8.83
CA ARG A 642 -13.35 -11.00 -7.78
C ARG A 642 -13.40 -12.51 -7.51
N THR A 643 -13.73 -12.84 -6.27
CA THR A 643 -14.13 -14.17 -5.83
C THR A 643 -15.52 -14.54 -6.35
N PRO A 644 -15.95 -15.82 -6.32
CA PRO A 644 -17.34 -16.20 -6.58
C PRO A 644 -18.37 -15.48 -5.72
N GLU A 645 -17.98 -15.07 -4.51
CA GLU A 645 -18.75 -14.30 -3.55
C GLU A 645 -18.80 -12.78 -3.88
N GLY A 646 -18.07 -12.34 -4.90
CA GLY A 646 -18.05 -10.97 -5.40
C GLY A 646 -17.04 -10.03 -4.71
N VAL A 647 -16.41 -10.42 -3.60
CA VAL A 647 -15.35 -9.63 -2.94
C VAL A 647 -14.01 -9.74 -3.68
N PRO A 648 -13.08 -8.77 -3.58
CA PRO A 648 -11.76 -8.83 -4.23
C PRO A 648 -10.95 -10.09 -3.90
N ASP A 649 -10.41 -10.77 -4.92
CA ASP A 649 -9.61 -11.99 -4.74
C ASP A 649 -8.13 -11.65 -4.47
N SER A 650 -7.75 -11.63 -3.19
CA SER A 650 -6.36 -11.46 -2.76
C SER A 650 -5.41 -12.54 -3.29
N SER A 651 -5.90 -13.69 -3.80
CA SER A 651 -5.07 -14.71 -4.43
C SER A 651 -4.57 -14.34 -5.84
N PHE A 652 -4.76 -13.11 -6.29
CA PHE A 652 -4.03 -12.47 -7.41
C PHE A 652 -2.78 -11.69 -6.96
N PHE A 653 -2.61 -11.45 -5.65
CA PHE A 653 -1.55 -10.63 -5.08
C PHE A 653 -0.57 -11.46 -4.23
N ALA A 654 0.60 -10.90 -3.99
CA ALA A 654 1.54 -11.39 -2.97
C ALA A 654 0.93 -11.16 -1.56
N PRO A 655 1.50 -11.74 -0.48
CA PRO A 655 0.96 -11.59 0.87
C PRO A 655 0.84 -10.14 1.41
N ASP A 656 1.43 -9.15 0.73
CA ASP A 656 1.24 -7.73 1.05
C ASP A 656 0.00 -7.09 0.40
N CYS A 657 -0.76 -7.85 -0.39
CA CYS A 657 -1.89 -7.39 -1.21
C CYS A 657 -1.59 -6.13 -2.07
N PHE A 658 -0.34 -5.93 -2.47
CA PHE A 658 0.09 -4.81 -3.31
C PHE A 658 0.89 -5.28 -4.52
N HIS A 659 1.90 -6.14 -4.31
CA HIS A 659 2.64 -6.73 -5.43
C HIS A 659 1.85 -7.88 -6.06
N PHE A 660 2.10 -8.15 -7.34
CA PHE A 660 1.49 -9.27 -8.05
C PHE A 660 2.11 -10.61 -7.63
N ASN A 661 1.31 -11.68 -7.54
CA ASN A 661 1.84 -13.04 -7.41
C ASN A 661 2.01 -13.73 -8.79
N ALA A 662 2.54 -14.96 -8.78
CA ALA A 662 2.75 -15.78 -9.97
C ALA A 662 1.52 -15.93 -10.89
N LYS A 663 0.28 -15.92 -10.35
CA LYS A 663 -0.96 -15.94 -11.15
C LYS A 663 -1.08 -14.67 -11.98
N THR A 664 -1.01 -13.51 -11.35
CA THR A 664 -1.12 -12.22 -12.05
C THR A 664 0.06 -12.00 -13.00
N HIS A 665 1.28 -12.35 -12.58
CA HIS A 665 2.45 -12.37 -13.46
C HIS A 665 2.20 -13.17 -14.76
N ALA A 666 1.62 -14.37 -14.64
CA ALA A 666 1.26 -15.19 -15.80
C ALA A 666 0.16 -14.56 -16.66
N ARG A 667 -0.85 -13.91 -16.07
CA ARG A 667 -1.90 -13.19 -16.84
C ARG A 667 -1.32 -11.98 -17.58
N SER A 668 -0.51 -11.15 -16.92
CA SER A 668 0.16 -9.99 -17.51
C SER A 668 1.12 -10.37 -18.64
N ALA A 669 1.80 -11.52 -18.54
CA ALA A 669 2.65 -12.03 -19.61
C ALA A 669 1.86 -12.41 -20.88
N ILE A 670 0.70 -13.05 -20.72
CA ILE A 670 -0.20 -13.40 -21.84
C ILE A 670 -0.81 -12.13 -22.44
N ALA A 671 -1.21 -11.17 -21.61
CA ALA A 671 -1.76 -9.89 -22.06
C ALA A 671 -0.73 -9.03 -22.82
N LEU A 672 0.53 -8.97 -22.34
CA LEU A 672 1.63 -8.33 -23.07
C LEU A 672 1.87 -8.99 -24.42
N TRP A 673 1.94 -10.33 -24.44
CA TRP A 673 2.13 -11.08 -25.67
C TRP A 673 1.00 -10.84 -26.68
N LYS A 674 -0.26 -10.79 -26.22
CA LYS A 674 -1.42 -10.44 -27.05
C LYS A 674 -1.26 -9.04 -27.64
N ASN A 675 -1.00 -8.03 -26.81
CA ASN A 675 -0.75 -6.65 -27.22
C ASN A 675 0.40 -6.52 -28.22
N MET A 676 1.45 -7.33 -28.12
CA MET A 676 2.57 -7.34 -29.09
C MET A 676 2.19 -7.86 -30.49
N LEU A 677 1.10 -8.62 -30.62
CA LEU A 677 0.57 -9.13 -31.89
C LEU A 677 -0.66 -8.36 -32.40
N GLU A 678 -1.29 -7.55 -31.55
CA GLU A 678 -2.42 -6.70 -31.92
C GLU A 678 -1.92 -5.43 -32.66
N PRO A 679 -2.54 -5.05 -33.79
CA PRO A 679 -2.19 -3.81 -34.50
C PRO A 679 -2.22 -2.58 -33.58
N VAL A 680 -1.24 -1.68 -33.74
CA VAL A 680 -1.29 -0.32 -33.19
C VAL A 680 -2.59 0.35 -33.63
N GLY A 681 -3.25 1.08 -32.72
CA GLY A 681 -4.62 1.56 -32.88
C GLY A 681 -5.71 0.58 -32.42
N HIS A 682 -5.46 -0.73 -32.50
CA HIS A 682 -6.44 -1.79 -32.17
C HIS A 682 -5.98 -2.74 -31.04
N LYS A 683 -5.04 -2.30 -30.19
CA LYS A 683 -4.57 -3.06 -29.03
C LYS A 683 -5.62 -3.13 -27.93
N THR A 684 -5.67 -4.25 -27.22
CA THR A 684 -6.56 -4.43 -26.06
C THR A 684 -6.11 -3.56 -24.90
N ARG A 685 -6.92 -2.55 -24.57
CA ARG A 685 -6.75 -1.64 -23.41
C ARG A 685 -7.39 -2.15 -22.12
N GLN A 686 -8.41 -3.00 -22.24
CA GLN A 686 -9.16 -3.57 -21.11
C GLN A 686 -8.92 -5.07 -20.96
N ASN A 687 -8.49 -5.52 -19.77
CA ASN A 687 -8.28 -6.94 -19.49
C ASN A 687 -8.98 -7.39 -18.19
N ASN A 688 -9.57 -8.59 -18.22
CA ASN A 688 -9.98 -9.32 -17.02
C ASN A 688 -9.00 -10.48 -16.79
N PHE A 689 -8.35 -10.52 -15.62
CA PHE A 689 -7.36 -11.54 -15.24
C PHE A 689 -7.95 -12.78 -14.56
N GLU A 690 -9.22 -12.74 -14.12
CA GLU A 690 -9.99 -13.92 -13.64
C GLU A 690 -9.95 -15.02 -14.71
N ILE A 691 -10.23 -14.63 -15.95
CA ILE A 691 -10.20 -15.48 -17.13
C ILE A 691 -8.75 -15.76 -17.52
N LYS A 692 -8.35 -17.03 -17.51
CA LYS A 692 -7.05 -17.45 -18.04
C LYS A 692 -7.11 -17.49 -19.58
N ALA A 693 -6.85 -16.34 -20.20
CA ALA A 693 -6.76 -16.22 -21.65
C ALA A 693 -5.74 -17.21 -22.26
N PRO A 694 -6.02 -17.81 -23.44
CA PRO A 694 -5.06 -18.64 -24.15
C PRO A 694 -3.93 -17.80 -24.76
N ILE A 695 -2.79 -18.44 -25.07
CA ILE A 695 -1.72 -17.80 -25.83
C ILE A 695 -2.17 -17.67 -27.29
N VAL A 696 -2.32 -16.43 -27.76
CA VAL A 696 -2.63 -16.11 -29.16
C VAL A 696 -1.40 -16.38 -30.03
N CYS A 697 -1.61 -16.87 -31.25
CA CYS A 697 -0.54 -17.25 -32.16
C CYS A 697 -0.43 -16.28 -33.36
N PRO A 698 0.78 -15.92 -33.79
CA PRO A 698 1.01 -15.33 -35.11
C PRO A 698 0.51 -16.28 -36.21
N ASN A 699 0.15 -15.72 -37.36
CA ASN A 699 -0.35 -16.49 -38.51
C ASN A 699 0.26 -15.96 -39.81
N GLN A 700 -0.03 -16.59 -40.95
CA GLN A 700 0.59 -16.23 -42.24
C GLN A 700 0.25 -14.82 -42.75
N ALA A 701 -0.91 -14.27 -42.39
CA ALA A 701 -1.31 -12.89 -42.73
C ALA A 701 -0.73 -11.85 -41.76
N SER A 702 -0.48 -12.23 -40.51
CA SER A 702 0.15 -11.40 -39.48
C SER A 702 1.25 -12.18 -38.72
N PRO A 703 2.44 -12.39 -39.34
CA PRO A 703 3.52 -13.17 -38.74
C PRO A 703 4.49 -12.32 -37.89
N PHE A 704 4.34 -11.00 -37.90
CA PHE A 704 5.26 -10.04 -37.32
C PHE A 704 4.75 -9.45 -36.00
N LEU A 705 5.68 -8.95 -35.18
CA LEU A 705 5.35 -8.08 -34.04
C LEU A 705 4.79 -6.74 -34.54
N SER A 706 3.73 -6.25 -33.90
CA SER A 706 2.96 -5.10 -34.39
C SER A 706 3.57 -3.75 -33.99
N THR A 707 3.80 -2.91 -34.99
CA THR A 707 4.47 -1.60 -34.97
C THR A 707 3.68 -0.60 -35.81
N THR A 708 3.95 0.70 -35.68
CA THR A 708 3.32 1.77 -36.49
C THR A 708 3.29 1.46 -38.00
N LYS A 709 4.43 1.07 -38.59
CA LYS A 709 4.56 0.87 -40.05
C LYS A 709 4.01 -0.45 -40.60
N ASN A 710 3.69 -1.44 -39.75
CA ASN A 710 3.07 -2.72 -40.18
C ASN A 710 1.65 -2.95 -39.60
N SER A 711 1.17 -2.05 -38.73
CA SER A 711 -0.21 -2.08 -38.20
C SER A 711 -1.21 -1.40 -39.12
N ASN A 712 -0.76 -0.54 -40.04
CA ASN A 712 -1.59 0.10 -41.06
C ASN A 712 -1.99 -0.87 -42.21
N LEU A 713 -2.33 -2.10 -41.84
CA LEU A 713 -3.27 -2.96 -42.57
C LEU A 713 -4.68 -2.39 -42.34
N GLY A 714 -4.93 -1.19 -42.90
CA GLY A 714 -6.25 -0.56 -42.85
C GLY A 714 -7.30 -1.34 -43.64
N ASP A 715 -8.53 -0.84 -43.67
CA ASP A 715 -9.73 -1.55 -44.17
C ASP A 715 -9.68 -1.92 -45.68
N GLY A 716 -8.63 -1.54 -46.39
CA GLY A 716 -8.27 -2.10 -47.69
C GLY A 716 -7.61 -3.48 -47.55
N THR A 717 -8.39 -4.53 -47.81
CA THR A 717 -7.95 -5.94 -47.73
C THR A 717 -6.60 -6.22 -48.40
N TRP A 718 -5.79 -7.06 -47.75
CA TRP A 718 -4.51 -7.55 -48.29
C TRP A 718 -4.77 -8.53 -49.45
N MET A 719 -4.94 -8.02 -50.67
CA MET A 719 -5.04 -8.87 -51.86
C MET A 719 -3.71 -9.60 -52.11
N VAL A 720 -3.68 -10.87 -51.72
CA VAL A 720 -2.58 -11.84 -51.89
C VAL A 720 -2.43 -12.30 -53.36
N CYS A 721 -2.75 -11.41 -54.30
CA CYS A 721 -2.62 -11.64 -55.73
C CYS A 721 -1.18 -11.39 -56.16
N GLU A 722 -0.40 -12.48 -56.31
CA GLU A 722 0.95 -12.46 -56.89
C GLU A 722 0.89 -12.02 -58.35
N GLU A 723 -0.05 -12.56 -59.15
CA GLU A 723 -0.38 -12.03 -60.47
C GLU A 723 -1.33 -10.83 -60.35
N ARG A 724 -0.84 -9.64 -60.72
CA ARG A 724 -1.63 -8.39 -60.82
C ARG A 724 -1.86 -7.93 -62.27
N ALA A 725 -1.44 -8.74 -63.24
CA ALA A 725 -1.58 -8.44 -64.66
C ALA A 725 -2.98 -8.85 -65.17
N PRO A 726 -3.56 -8.08 -66.11
CA PRO A 726 -4.73 -8.53 -66.87
C PRO A 726 -4.39 -9.75 -67.73
N SER A 727 -5.42 -10.43 -68.22
CA SER A 727 -5.32 -11.47 -69.23
C SER A 727 -4.64 -10.93 -70.50
N ALA A 728 -3.77 -11.73 -71.12
CA ALA A 728 -3.04 -11.34 -72.33
C ALA A 728 -3.94 -11.06 -73.56
N SER A 729 -5.22 -11.40 -73.46
CA SER A 729 -6.29 -11.07 -74.42
C SER A 729 -7.60 -10.87 -73.65
N PRO A 730 -8.52 -9.98 -74.08
CA PRO A 730 -9.81 -9.77 -73.42
C PRO A 730 -10.59 -11.10 -73.24
N PRO A 731 -11.00 -11.47 -72.02
CA PRO A 731 -11.68 -12.73 -71.76
C PRO A 731 -13.09 -12.72 -72.35
N THR A 732 -13.44 -13.77 -73.10
CA THR A 732 -14.75 -13.93 -73.76
C THR A 732 -15.79 -14.64 -72.89
N SER A 733 -15.44 -15.03 -71.66
CA SER A 733 -16.32 -15.69 -70.70
C SER A 733 -16.05 -15.21 -69.28
N VAL A 734 -17.11 -15.13 -68.47
CA VAL A 734 -17.04 -14.87 -67.02
C VAL A 734 -16.21 -15.92 -66.27
N HIS A 735 -16.10 -17.13 -66.80
CA HIS A 735 -15.27 -18.20 -66.22
C HIS A 735 -13.77 -18.09 -66.55
N THR A 736 -13.39 -17.12 -67.41
CA THR A 736 -11.99 -16.82 -67.77
C THR A 736 -11.56 -15.41 -67.35
N LEU A 737 -12.44 -14.67 -66.66
CA LEU A 737 -12.24 -13.29 -66.23
C LEU A 737 -11.29 -13.23 -65.02
N ARG A 738 -10.16 -12.51 -65.13
CA ARG A 738 -9.28 -12.21 -64.00
C ARG A 738 -9.75 -10.91 -63.30
N PRO A 739 -9.44 -10.68 -62.01
CA PRO A 739 -9.77 -9.42 -61.33
C PRO A 739 -9.21 -8.17 -62.05
N ALA A 740 -8.02 -8.27 -62.64
CA ALA A 740 -7.38 -7.19 -63.39
C ALA A 740 -8.00 -6.93 -64.79
N ASP A 741 -8.91 -7.78 -65.27
CA ASP A 741 -9.68 -7.57 -66.51
C ASP A 741 -10.92 -6.67 -66.27
N ILE A 742 -11.30 -6.44 -65.00
CA ILE A 742 -12.49 -5.70 -64.62
C ILE A 742 -12.21 -4.18 -64.68
N GLN A 743 -12.52 -3.57 -65.82
CA GLN A 743 -12.33 -2.13 -66.04
C GLN A 743 -13.39 -1.24 -65.38
N VAL A 744 -14.55 -1.80 -65.03
CA VAL A 744 -15.68 -1.07 -64.43
C VAL A 744 -16.29 -1.92 -63.31
N VAL A 745 -16.42 -1.32 -62.12
CA VAL A 745 -17.22 -1.84 -61.01
C VAL A 745 -18.35 -0.87 -60.75
N ALA A 746 -19.57 -1.37 -60.61
CA ALA A 746 -20.78 -0.59 -60.34
C ALA A 746 -21.69 -1.32 -59.37
N ALA A 747 -22.29 -0.58 -58.44
CA ALA A 747 -23.26 -1.08 -57.47
C ALA A 747 -24.63 -0.43 -57.68
N LEU A 748 -25.69 -1.19 -57.40
CA LEU A 748 -27.08 -0.74 -57.42
C LEU A 748 -27.73 -1.18 -56.11
N GLY A 749 -28.36 -0.25 -55.40
CA GLY A 749 -28.92 -0.51 -54.08
C GLY A 749 -29.50 0.76 -53.44
N ASP A 750 -29.63 0.73 -52.12
CA ASP A 750 -30.32 1.72 -51.30
C ASP A 750 -29.40 2.84 -50.76
N SER A 751 -29.85 3.53 -49.71
CA SER A 751 -29.10 4.57 -49.01
C SER A 751 -27.76 4.10 -48.41
N LEU A 752 -27.62 2.82 -48.04
CA LEU A 752 -26.35 2.27 -47.57
C LEU A 752 -25.36 2.15 -48.75
N THR A 753 -25.85 1.66 -49.89
CA THR A 753 -25.07 1.57 -51.14
C THR A 753 -24.63 2.94 -51.65
N ALA A 754 -25.47 3.97 -51.46
CA ALA A 754 -25.16 5.35 -51.81
C ALA A 754 -24.28 6.10 -50.78
N GLY A 755 -23.99 5.50 -49.63
CA GLY A 755 -23.14 6.09 -48.58
C GLY A 755 -23.80 7.24 -47.82
N ASN A 756 -25.11 7.17 -47.59
CA ASN A 756 -25.84 8.17 -46.79
C ASN A 756 -25.26 8.28 -45.37
N GLY A 757 -24.77 9.46 -44.98
CA GLY A 757 -24.34 9.76 -43.61
C GLY A 757 -23.06 9.07 -43.11
N ILE A 758 -22.38 8.28 -43.96
CA ILE A 758 -21.27 7.39 -43.53
C ILE A 758 -20.01 8.13 -43.05
N SER A 759 -19.90 9.44 -43.30
CA SER A 759 -18.82 10.30 -42.83
C SER A 759 -19.33 11.47 -41.96
N SER A 760 -20.56 11.40 -41.48
CA SER A 760 -21.16 12.47 -40.68
C SER A 760 -20.57 12.57 -39.29
N GLN A 761 -20.28 13.80 -38.86
CA GLN A 761 -19.73 14.08 -37.53
C GLN A 761 -20.79 13.91 -36.44
N GLU A 762 -20.33 13.54 -35.24
CA GLU A 762 -21.20 13.28 -34.09
C GLU A 762 -22.10 14.48 -33.77
N GLY A 763 -23.41 14.23 -33.63
CA GLY A 763 -24.43 15.26 -33.43
C GLY A 763 -24.97 15.93 -34.70
N ASN A 764 -24.35 15.77 -35.88
CA ASN A 764 -24.76 16.46 -37.12
C ASN A 764 -25.91 15.76 -37.87
N LEU A 765 -27.12 15.79 -37.30
CA LEU A 765 -28.29 15.04 -37.81
C LEU A 765 -28.76 15.41 -39.23
N THR A 766 -28.45 16.60 -39.76
CA THR A 766 -28.84 16.99 -41.12
C THR A 766 -28.03 16.26 -42.19
N ASP A 767 -26.79 15.91 -41.86
CA ASP A 767 -25.79 15.35 -42.76
C ASP A 767 -25.96 13.83 -43.00
N VAL A 768 -26.84 13.18 -42.23
CA VAL A 768 -27.31 11.81 -42.47
C VAL A 768 -27.97 11.65 -43.85
N SER A 769 -28.40 12.75 -44.46
CA SER A 769 -28.92 12.79 -45.84
C SER A 769 -27.84 12.86 -46.94
N THR A 770 -26.60 13.21 -46.59
CA THR A 770 -25.47 13.41 -47.52
C THR A 770 -24.95 12.09 -48.08
N GLN A 771 -24.84 11.97 -49.41
CA GLN A 771 -24.43 10.73 -50.10
C GLN A 771 -22.92 10.71 -50.39
N TYR A 772 -22.13 10.06 -49.55
CA TYR A 772 -20.69 9.92 -49.73
C TYR A 772 -20.34 8.76 -50.68
N ARG A 773 -20.66 8.92 -51.97
CA ARG A 773 -20.47 7.91 -53.03
C ARG A 773 -19.01 7.50 -53.31
N GLY A 774 -18.04 8.10 -52.62
CA GLY A 774 -16.63 7.70 -52.62
C GLY A 774 -16.19 6.91 -51.38
N LEU A 775 -17.05 6.82 -50.36
CA LEU A 775 -16.79 6.17 -49.06
C LEU A 775 -17.77 5.02 -48.76
N SER A 776 -18.82 4.82 -49.58
CA SER A 776 -19.67 3.64 -49.46
C SER A 776 -18.92 2.35 -49.76
N TYR A 777 -19.41 1.26 -49.17
CA TYR A 777 -18.85 -0.08 -49.30
C TYR A 777 -18.70 -0.47 -50.79
N ARG A 778 -17.52 -1.00 -51.17
CA ARG A 778 -17.16 -1.44 -52.52
C ARG A 778 -16.82 -2.92 -52.55
#